data_AF-A0A3M1A0Z4-F1
#
_entry.id   AF-A0A3M1A0Z4-F1
#
_cell.length_a   1.000
_cell.length_b   1.000
_cell.length_c   1.000
_cell.angle_alpha   90.00
_cell.angle_beta   90.00
_cell.angle_gamma   90.00
#
_symmetry.space_group_name_H-M   'P 1'
#
loop_
_entity.id
_entity.type
_entity.pdbx_description
1 polymer ?
#
loop_
_entity_poly.entity_id
_entity_poly.type
_entity_poly.pdbx_seq_one_letter_code
_entity_poly.pdbx_strand_id
1 'polypeptide(L)'
;RVIISFDADFLGTWLSPVEFTWQYASQRARLLEERKPLLHVQLEARVSLTGSNADKRMIISPDQQKAYLLWLSKLLAQKAGQTTWLGTLANQQGLEGVQSEHLRELEKLADILWAHRGKSLVLSSASDENSQVEVNFINQLLGNYHRTILLSHASQQNQSDDLAIKHLLDEMKGGQVGALLIYGCNPAFTLPEELNFMEALKGVEVTVDFNQFDDETTELVQYLCPDHHYIETWNDAEPQVGLYSLFQPTIRPLGNTRAFQESLLRWMGQNDTYYQYLKKYWQKNIFPKQSRFLTFLKFWEKALLDGFVDLRQNRETAYVFSQKAVKSAIKKLAEIKSNSGAFSLEIHPSHAVRDGAYTNNPYLLEFPDPISKVCWTNYVSVAPRTAQQLNIKDGQYLQITWQGKTLEVPARIQPGQQAGTFSIAMGFGRKRAGTFGTGVGVNVFPFTTFKDDHFEFICQEIQVRPLNRFKKFALIQTEDLLHNRPILLETTLAEIDKADHTVQEHNYDAMVIWHGHKFEKHKWEMAIDLNKCIGCGACIVACEVENNIPVVGEEEVHRRREMHWMRIDRYYKGELENPRILYQPMLCQQCDNASCESVCPVLATIQSSDGLNMQIYNRCVGTRFCANNCPYKVRRFNWFDYPHNDLSANLILNPDVTVRSRGVMEKCTFCVQRIEAVKIKAKKERRPIRDQEIQTACQQSCPADAIVFGDANDPDSQIAKLKENSRKFKVLEELYVKPSVTYLKKVETHDV
;
A
#
# COMPACT_ATOMS: atom_id res chain seq x y z
N ARG A 1 -1.60 11.25 -18.45
CA ARG A 1 -1.99 10.45 -19.63
C ARG A 1 -1.05 9.29 -19.83
N VAL A 2 0.26 9.52 -19.73
CA VAL A 2 1.27 8.46 -19.83
C VAL A 2 2.13 8.49 -18.57
N ILE A 3 2.37 7.35 -17.95
CA ILE A 3 3.29 7.19 -16.82
C ILE A 3 4.29 6.11 -17.22
N ILE A 4 5.58 6.43 -17.15
CA ILE A 4 6.66 5.45 -17.26
C ILE A 4 7.42 5.45 -15.94
N SER A 5 7.49 4.30 -15.30
CA SER A 5 8.04 4.18 -13.96
C SER A 5 9.16 3.14 -13.94
N PHE A 6 10.34 3.54 -13.46
CA PHE A 6 11.49 2.69 -13.23
C PHE A 6 11.49 2.28 -11.76
N ASP A 7 10.93 1.11 -11.47
CA ASP A 7 10.91 0.46 -10.16
C ASP A 7 10.25 1.30 -9.04
N ALA A 8 9.57 2.39 -9.40
CA ALA A 8 8.86 3.22 -8.44
C ALA A 8 7.53 2.57 -8.08
N ASP A 9 7.41 2.13 -6.83
CA ASP A 9 6.19 1.50 -6.32
C ASP A 9 5.25 2.53 -5.67
N PHE A 10 4.83 3.51 -6.48
CA PHE A 10 4.03 4.66 -6.02
C PHE A 10 2.61 4.32 -5.57
N LEU A 11 2.10 3.14 -5.93
CA LEU A 11 0.83 2.60 -5.40
C LEU A 11 1.04 1.77 -4.11
N GLY A 12 2.28 1.34 -3.84
CA GLY A 12 2.65 0.50 -2.71
C GLY A 12 3.32 1.30 -1.58
N THR A 13 4.64 1.43 -1.63
CA THR A 13 5.44 1.93 -0.50
C THR A 13 6.20 3.24 -0.78
N TRP A 14 6.19 3.72 -2.03
CA TRP A 14 7.00 4.87 -2.47
C TRP A 14 6.33 6.23 -2.16
N LEU A 15 7.05 7.06 -1.39
CA LEU A 15 6.69 8.42 -0.95
C LEU A 15 5.31 8.56 -0.27
N SER A 16 4.21 8.62 -1.03
CA SER A 16 2.85 8.82 -0.51
C SER A 16 1.82 7.97 -1.28
N PRO A 17 1.67 6.68 -0.94
CA PRO A 17 0.83 5.77 -1.70
C PRO A 17 -0.66 6.10 -1.65
N VAL A 18 -1.14 6.74 -0.59
CA VAL A 18 -2.55 7.17 -0.48
C VAL A 18 -2.86 8.27 -1.51
N GLU A 19 -2.03 9.31 -1.55
CA GLU A 19 -2.17 10.42 -2.50
C GLU A 19 -2.10 9.92 -3.94
N PHE A 20 -1.05 9.15 -4.26
CA PHE A 20 -0.81 8.70 -5.61
C PHE A 20 -1.83 7.65 -6.07
N THR A 21 -2.32 6.78 -5.18
CA THR A 21 -3.40 5.87 -5.54
C THR A 21 -4.68 6.61 -5.89
N TRP A 22 -5.05 7.63 -5.11
CA TRP A 22 -6.22 8.45 -5.40
C TRP A 22 -6.08 9.19 -6.74
N GLN A 23 -4.94 9.84 -6.98
CA GLN A 23 -4.65 10.52 -8.24
C GLN A 23 -4.65 9.55 -9.43
N TYR A 24 -4.03 8.37 -9.28
CA TYR A 24 -3.96 7.35 -10.31
C TYR A 24 -5.34 6.79 -10.66
N ALA A 25 -6.10 6.35 -9.65
CA ALA A 25 -7.41 5.74 -9.85
C ALA A 25 -8.45 6.74 -10.38
N SER A 26 -8.50 7.96 -9.83
CA SER A 26 -9.39 9.02 -10.32
C SER A 26 -9.08 9.40 -11.76
N GLN A 27 -7.79 9.55 -12.10
CA GLN A 27 -7.37 9.91 -13.44
C GLN A 27 -7.61 8.78 -14.45
N ARG A 28 -7.46 7.51 -14.06
CA ARG A 28 -7.84 6.33 -14.88
C ARG A 28 -9.34 6.31 -15.15
N ALA A 29 -10.17 6.52 -14.14
CA ALA A 29 -11.62 6.56 -14.30
C ALA A 29 -12.06 7.70 -15.23
N ARG A 30 -11.57 8.91 -14.98
CA ARG A 30 -11.87 10.10 -15.82
C ARG A 30 -11.45 9.93 -17.28
N LEU A 31 -10.26 9.37 -17.52
CA LEU A 31 -9.76 9.15 -18.88
C LEU A 31 -10.48 8.03 -19.62
N LEU A 32 -10.99 7.04 -18.90
CA LEU A 32 -11.83 5.99 -19.45
C LEU A 32 -13.18 6.55 -19.95
N GLU A 33 -13.77 7.50 -19.22
CA GLU A 33 -14.96 8.24 -19.68
C GLU A 33 -14.68 9.02 -20.98
N GLU A 34 -13.49 9.60 -21.12
CA GLU A 34 -13.04 10.30 -22.33
C GLU A 34 -12.61 9.38 -23.49
N ARG A 35 -12.65 8.05 -23.34
CA ARG A 35 -12.11 7.07 -24.30
C ARG A 35 -10.63 7.28 -24.64
N LYS A 36 -9.86 7.77 -23.67
CA LYS A 36 -8.43 8.09 -23.80
C LYS A 36 -7.66 7.54 -22.61
N PRO A 37 -7.59 6.21 -22.46
CA PRO A 37 -7.11 5.59 -21.22
C PRO A 37 -5.72 6.09 -20.84
N LEU A 38 -5.46 6.10 -19.54
CA LEU A 38 -4.11 6.29 -19.05
C LEU A 38 -3.26 5.09 -19.45
N LEU A 39 -2.10 5.33 -20.04
CA LEU A 39 -1.09 4.30 -20.27
C LEU A 39 -0.06 4.36 -19.13
N HIS A 40 0.08 3.26 -18.39
CA HIS A 40 1.11 3.08 -17.39
C HIS A 40 2.03 1.93 -17.78
N VAL A 41 3.32 2.24 -17.94
CA VAL A 41 4.38 1.28 -18.19
C VAL A 41 5.31 1.21 -17.00
N GLN A 42 5.38 0.05 -16.36
CA GLN A 42 6.27 -0.22 -15.24
C GLN A 42 7.47 -1.03 -15.73
N LEU A 43 8.68 -0.55 -15.44
CA LEU A 43 9.93 -1.26 -15.64
C LEU A 43 10.48 -1.66 -14.27
N GLU A 44 10.50 -2.94 -13.95
CA GLU A 44 10.90 -3.41 -12.61
C GLU A 44 11.40 -4.87 -12.64
N ALA A 45 12.14 -5.25 -11.59
CA ALA A 45 12.65 -6.62 -11.42
C ALA A 45 11.67 -7.47 -10.62
N ARG A 46 11.34 -7.03 -9.40
CA ARG A 46 10.26 -7.60 -8.60
C ARG A 46 8.89 -7.30 -9.17
N VAL A 47 7.88 -8.03 -8.74
CA VAL A 47 6.47 -7.68 -9.00
C VAL A 47 5.99 -6.80 -7.86
N SER A 48 5.80 -5.50 -8.14
CA SER A 48 5.28 -4.55 -7.17
C SER A 48 3.76 -4.39 -7.26
N LEU A 49 3.14 -3.70 -6.29
CA LEU A 49 1.72 -3.34 -6.38
C LEU A 49 1.46 -2.37 -7.53
N THR A 50 2.46 -1.54 -7.84
CA THR A 50 2.41 -0.63 -8.97
C THR A 50 2.48 -1.37 -10.30
N GLY A 51 3.42 -2.30 -10.44
CA GLY A 51 3.58 -3.11 -11.65
C GLY A 51 2.43 -4.08 -11.90
N SER A 52 1.81 -4.62 -10.84
CA SER A 52 0.62 -5.46 -10.97
C SER A 52 -0.61 -4.71 -11.51
N ASN A 53 -0.60 -3.37 -11.42
CA ASN A 53 -1.64 -2.48 -11.93
C ASN A 53 -1.19 -1.66 -13.15
N ALA A 54 -0.03 -1.97 -13.72
CA ALA A 54 0.44 -1.38 -14.97
C ALA A 54 -0.29 -1.98 -16.17
N ASP A 55 -0.40 -1.20 -17.23
CA ASP A 55 -0.95 -1.64 -18.52
C ASP A 55 0.10 -2.42 -19.32
N LYS A 56 1.37 -2.11 -19.08
CA LYS A 56 2.49 -2.88 -19.59
C LYS A 56 3.56 -2.98 -18.52
N ARG A 57 4.05 -4.19 -18.30
CA ARG A 57 5.20 -4.43 -17.42
C ARG A 57 6.38 -4.94 -18.25
N MET A 58 7.48 -4.21 -18.20
CA MET A 58 8.76 -4.62 -18.78
C MET A 58 9.63 -5.17 -17.67
N ILE A 59 10.01 -6.44 -17.83
CA ILE A 59 10.82 -7.14 -16.83
C ILE A 59 12.29 -6.83 -17.10
N ILE A 60 12.92 -6.10 -16.19
CA ILE A 60 14.33 -5.71 -16.30
C ILE A 60 15.05 -5.94 -14.99
N SER A 61 16.32 -6.34 -15.02
CA SER A 61 17.11 -6.46 -13.80
C SER A 61 17.46 -5.08 -13.22
N PRO A 62 17.81 -4.97 -11.93
CA PRO A 62 18.23 -3.70 -11.35
C PRO A 62 19.42 -3.06 -12.10
N ASP A 63 20.36 -3.87 -12.60
CA ASP A 63 21.49 -3.40 -13.43
C ASP A 63 21.05 -2.76 -14.74
N GLN A 64 19.98 -3.29 -15.34
CA GLN A 64 19.47 -2.80 -16.60
C GLN A 64 18.74 -1.46 -16.45
N GLN A 65 18.17 -1.16 -15.28
CA GLN A 65 17.39 0.07 -15.06
C GLN A 65 18.14 1.34 -15.48
N LYS A 66 19.41 1.46 -15.09
CA LYS A 66 20.27 2.61 -15.41
C LYS A 66 20.49 2.74 -16.91
N ALA A 67 20.80 1.63 -17.60
CA ALA A 67 20.99 1.62 -19.05
C ALA A 67 19.71 2.01 -19.80
N TYR A 68 18.54 1.55 -19.35
CA TYR A 68 17.26 1.83 -19.99
C TYR A 68 16.86 3.29 -19.80
N LEU A 69 17.13 3.85 -18.62
CA LEU A 69 16.95 5.26 -18.32
C LEU A 69 17.81 6.14 -19.25
N LEU A 70 19.10 5.80 -19.42
CA LEU A 70 19.99 6.51 -20.34
C LEU A 70 19.54 6.39 -21.80
N TRP A 71 19.06 5.22 -22.24
CA TRP A 71 18.49 5.04 -23.57
C TRP A 71 17.26 5.91 -23.81
N LEU A 72 16.35 5.97 -22.84
CA LEU A 72 15.16 6.83 -22.93
C LEU A 72 15.55 8.31 -22.96
N SER A 73 16.50 8.73 -22.11
CA SER A 73 17.09 10.07 -22.08
C SER A 73 17.66 10.45 -23.45
N LYS A 74 18.44 9.55 -24.07
CA LYS A 74 19.00 9.71 -25.42
C LYS A 74 17.93 9.91 -26.49
N LEU A 75 16.93 9.04 -26.54
CA LEU A 75 15.87 9.10 -27.55
C LEU A 75 15.07 10.40 -27.46
N LEU A 76 14.77 10.86 -26.24
CA LEU A 76 14.04 12.11 -26.02
C LEU A 76 14.91 13.34 -26.30
N ALA A 77 16.20 13.31 -25.96
CA ALA A 77 17.14 14.37 -26.29
C ALA A 77 17.30 14.55 -27.82
N GLN A 78 17.30 13.45 -28.58
CA GLN A 78 17.29 13.49 -30.05
C GLN A 78 16.04 14.22 -30.57
N LYS A 79 14.86 13.87 -30.06
CA LYS A 79 13.60 14.52 -30.43
C LYS A 79 13.55 16.00 -30.06
N ALA A 80 14.23 16.38 -28.97
CA ALA A 80 14.37 17.76 -28.55
C ALA A 80 15.42 18.58 -29.33
N GLY A 81 16.16 17.98 -30.27
CA GLY A 81 17.23 18.65 -31.01
C GLY A 81 18.45 18.99 -30.15
N GLN A 82 18.62 18.32 -29.01
CA GLN A 82 19.62 18.62 -27.99
C GLN A 82 20.97 17.92 -28.28
N THR A 83 21.64 18.34 -29.36
CA THR A 83 22.86 17.70 -29.92
C THR A 83 24.06 17.68 -28.98
N THR A 84 24.20 18.68 -28.10
CA THR A 84 25.28 18.73 -27.09
C THR A 84 25.28 17.52 -26.16
N TRP A 85 24.10 16.98 -25.89
CA TRP A 85 23.87 15.85 -24.98
C TRP A 85 24.07 14.51 -25.69
N LEU A 86 23.73 14.46 -26.97
CA LEU A 86 24.03 13.32 -27.83
C LEU A 86 25.54 13.07 -27.89
N GLY A 87 26.37 14.11 -27.94
CA GLY A 87 27.82 13.95 -27.87
C GLY A 87 28.33 13.31 -26.58
N THR A 88 27.65 13.51 -25.46
CA THR A 88 27.97 12.86 -24.17
C THR A 88 27.51 11.40 -24.14
N LEU A 89 26.36 11.09 -24.76
CA LEU A 89 25.76 9.75 -24.81
C LEU A 89 26.31 8.86 -25.94
N ALA A 90 26.86 9.44 -27.01
CA ALA A 90 27.23 8.71 -28.24
C ALA A 90 28.46 7.81 -28.11
N ASN A 91 29.26 7.97 -27.05
CA ASN A 91 30.54 7.27 -26.85
C ASN A 91 30.57 6.39 -25.59
N GLN A 92 29.42 5.92 -25.13
CA GLN A 92 29.28 5.32 -23.80
C GLN A 92 28.93 3.83 -23.84
N GLN A 93 29.77 3.03 -23.16
CA GLN A 93 29.58 1.57 -22.97
C GLN A 93 28.30 1.24 -22.19
N GLY A 94 27.78 2.15 -21.36
CA GLY A 94 26.53 1.95 -20.59
C GLY A 94 25.24 1.83 -21.43
N LEU A 95 25.32 1.94 -22.76
CA LEU A 95 24.22 1.66 -23.68
C LEU A 95 24.26 0.22 -24.25
N GLU A 96 25.32 -0.54 -23.97
CA GLU A 96 25.48 -1.93 -24.38
C GLU A 96 24.64 -2.87 -23.51
N GLY A 97 24.14 -3.99 -24.07
CA GLY A 97 23.43 -5.03 -23.30
C GLY A 97 21.90 -4.90 -23.20
N VAL A 98 21.28 -3.87 -23.79
CA VAL A 98 19.82 -3.82 -23.95
C VAL A 98 19.39 -4.71 -25.12
N GLN A 99 18.43 -5.59 -24.88
CA GLN A 99 17.92 -6.49 -25.91
C GLN A 99 17.24 -5.71 -27.04
N SER A 100 17.40 -6.17 -28.29
CA SER A 100 16.88 -5.48 -29.48
C SER A 100 15.37 -5.31 -29.51
N GLU A 101 14.63 -6.19 -28.83
CA GLU A 101 13.19 -6.05 -28.61
C GLU A 101 12.88 -4.92 -27.63
N HIS A 102 13.56 -4.88 -26.49
CA HIS A 102 13.39 -3.82 -25.49
C HIS A 102 13.80 -2.44 -26.02
N LEU A 103 14.82 -2.35 -26.89
CA LEU A 103 15.16 -1.10 -27.58
C LEU A 103 14.01 -0.60 -28.46
N ARG A 104 13.40 -1.48 -29.25
CA ARG A 104 12.23 -1.13 -30.08
C ARG A 104 11.05 -0.67 -29.22
N GLU A 105 10.87 -1.26 -28.06
CA GLU A 105 9.85 -0.81 -27.11
C GLU A 105 10.19 0.56 -26.49
N LEU A 106 11.45 0.81 -26.11
CA LEU A 106 11.88 2.13 -25.63
C LEU A 106 11.70 3.22 -26.68
N GLU A 107 11.94 2.93 -27.97
CA GLU A 107 11.68 3.84 -29.08
C GLU A 107 10.19 4.22 -29.17
N LYS A 108 9.29 3.23 -29.11
CA LYS A 108 7.84 3.47 -29.08
C LYS A 108 7.44 4.29 -27.85
N LEU A 109 7.99 3.98 -26.68
CA LEU A 109 7.71 4.72 -25.45
C LEU A 109 8.18 6.17 -25.54
N ALA A 110 9.35 6.42 -26.15
CA ALA A 110 9.84 7.77 -26.41
C ALA A 110 8.92 8.53 -27.38
N ASP A 111 8.38 7.88 -28.41
CA ASP A 111 7.37 8.47 -29.31
C ASP A 111 6.09 8.85 -28.56
N ILE A 112 5.57 7.94 -27.74
CA ILE A 112 4.34 8.15 -26.96
C ILE A 112 4.52 9.28 -25.95
N LEU A 113 5.65 9.31 -25.22
CA LEU A 113 5.98 10.38 -24.29
C LEU A 113 6.09 11.73 -25.02
N TRP A 114 6.74 11.75 -26.18
CA TRP A 114 6.93 12.97 -26.97
C TRP A 114 5.61 13.53 -27.51
N ALA A 115 4.68 12.65 -27.91
CA ALA A 115 3.33 13.03 -28.31
C ALA A 115 2.50 13.60 -27.14
N HIS A 116 2.82 13.21 -25.91
CA HIS A 116 2.07 13.58 -24.69
C HIS A 116 2.82 14.53 -23.75
N ARG A 117 3.74 15.35 -24.27
CA ARG A 117 4.51 16.34 -23.50
C ARG A 117 3.64 17.23 -22.60
N GLY A 118 4.05 17.37 -21.35
CA GLY A 118 3.33 18.09 -20.29
C GLY A 118 2.04 17.42 -19.81
N LYS A 119 1.76 16.20 -20.30
CA LYS A 119 0.67 15.31 -19.83
C LYS A 119 1.20 13.91 -19.55
N SER A 120 2.52 13.76 -19.47
CA SER A 120 3.23 12.53 -19.15
C SER A 120 4.02 12.68 -17.85
N LEU A 121 4.55 11.56 -17.36
CA LEU A 121 5.41 11.53 -16.18
C LEU A 121 6.40 10.38 -16.30
N VAL A 122 7.66 10.64 -15.97
CA VAL A 122 8.68 9.60 -15.79
C VAL A 122 9.11 9.58 -14.33
N LEU A 123 9.14 8.40 -13.71
CA LEU A 123 9.43 8.21 -12.29
C LEU A 123 10.57 7.19 -12.10
N SER A 124 11.31 7.31 -11.00
CA SER A 124 12.27 6.29 -10.57
C SER A 124 12.38 6.23 -9.04
N SER A 125 12.51 5.02 -8.50
CA SER A 125 12.86 4.78 -7.09
C SER A 125 14.36 4.62 -6.85
N ALA A 126 15.20 4.79 -7.87
CA ALA A 126 16.65 4.67 -7.74
C ALA A 126 17.17 5.52 -6.57
N SER A 127 17.97 4.92 -5.69
CA SER A 127 18.55 5.57 -4.52
C SER A 127 19.72 6.50 -4.88
N ASP A 128 20.28 6.39 -6.08
CA ASP A 128 21.42 7.20 -6.50
C ASP A 128 21.00 8.54 -7.14
N GLU A 129 21.71 9.62 -6.77
CA GLU A 129 21.44 10.98 -7.24
C GLU A 129 21.51 11.10 -8.77
N ASN A 130 22.43 10.38 -9.42
CA ASN A 130 22.65 10.52 -10.86
C ASN A 130 21.43 10.02 -11.67
N SER A 131 20.84 8.89 -11.27
CA SER A 131 19.60 8.39 -11.85
C SER A 131 18.45 9.38 -11.66
N GLN A 132 18.34 10.01 -10.48
CA GLN A 132 17.31 11.02 -10.22
C GLN A 132 17.52 12.28 -11.07
N VAL A 133 18.77 12.71 -11.28
CA VAL A 133 19.10 13.82 -12.21
C VAL A 133 18.66 13.51 -13.63
N GLU A 134 18.85 12.27 -14.11
CA GLU A 134 18.40 11.85 -15.44
C GLU A 134 16.87 11.82 -15.58
N VAL A 135 16.16 11.32 -14.57
CA VAL A 135 14.68 11.37 -14.55
C VAL A 135 14.19 12.81 -14.57
N ASN A 136 14.83 13.68 -13.80
CA ASN A 136 14.54 15.10 -13.78
C ASN A 136 14.80 15.74 -15.16
N PHE A 137 15.86 15.34 -15.86
CA PHE A 137 16.18 15.81 -17.20
C PHE A 137 15.15 15.34 -18.23
N ILE A 138 14.74 14.07 -18.19
CA ILE A 138 13.69 13.54 -19.07
C ILE A 138 12.38 14.32 -18.87
N ASN A 139 11.95 14.53 -17.64
CA ASN A 139 10.75 15.31 -17.35
C ASN A 139 10.88 16.78 -17.79
N GLN A 140 12.09 17.35 -17.75
CA GLN A 140 12.37 18.68 -18.28
C GLN A 140 12.19 18.72 -19.81
N LEU A 141 12.76 17.75 -20.54
CA LEU A 141 12.60 17.63 -22.00
C LEU A 141 11.12 17.48 -22.39
N LEU A 142 10.34 16.79 -21.56
CA LEU A 142 8.92 16.57 -21.78
C LEU A 142 8.04 17.76 -21.37
N GLY A 143 8.61 18.80 -20.74
CA GLY A 143 7.86 19.96 -20.26
C GLY A 143 6.85 19.61 -19.16
N ASN A 144 7.22 18.68 -18.27
CA ASN A 144 6.36 18.17 -17.20
C ASN A 144 6.36 19.05 -15.94
N TYR A 145 7.46 19.78 -15.69
CA TYR A 145 7.50 20.77 -14.62
C TYR A 145 6.49 21.89 -14.83
N HIS A 146 5.89 22.36 -13.73
CA HIS A 146 4.77 23.29 -13.70
C HIS A 146 3.46 22.76 -14.31
N ARG A 147 3.39 21.44 -14.61
CA ARG A 147 2.19 20.78 -15.14
C ARG A 147 1.87 19.52 -14.36
N THR A 148 2.66 18.47 -14.55
CA THR A 148 2.54 17.18 -13.86
C THR A 148 3.49 17.07 -12.67
N ILE A 149 4.55 17.90 -12.63
CA ILE A 149 5.46 18.05 -11.49
C ILE A 149 5.35 19.49 -10.98
N LEU A 150 4.98 19.66 -9.72
CA LEU A 150 4.83 20.96 -9.07
C LEU A 150 5.86 21.08 -7.95
N LEU A 151 6.82 22.00 -8.11
CA LEU A 151 7.86 22.22 -7.10
C LEU A 151 7.31 23.00 -5.90
N SER A 152 6.28 23.82 -6.12
CA SER A 152 5.62 24.56 -5.04
C SER A 152 4.90 23.66 -4.04
N HIS A 153 4.57 22.41 -4.42
CA HIS A 153 3.84 21.43 -3.60
C HIS A 153 4.73 20.23 -3.27
N ALA A 154 6.04 20.42 -3.14
CA ALA A 154 6.97 19.36 -2.83
C ALA A 154 6.56 18.60 -1.56
N SER A 155 6.59 17.26 -1.62
CA SER A 155 6.33 16.40 -0.48
C SER A 155 7.47 16.53 0.54
N GLN A 156 7.11 16.68 1.81
CA GLN A 156 8.05 16.73 2.94
C GLN A 156 7.99 15.46 3.79
N GLN A 157 7.29 14.43 3.31
CA GLN A 157 7.09 13.18 4.07
C GLN A 157 8.37 12.35 4.20
N ASN A 158 9.38 12.58 3.37
CA ASN A 158 10.70 11.92 3.47
C ASN A 158 11.80 12.94 3.12
N GLN A 159 12.77 13.12 4.03
CA GLN A 159 13.89 14.06 3.90
C GLN A 159 15.19 13.46 4.45
N SER A 160 15.41 12.15 4.25
CA SER A 160 16.59 11.46 4.76
C SER A 160 17.87 11.97 4.11
N ASP A 161 18.96 11.99 4.90
CA ASP A 161 20.31 12.30 4.46
C ASP A 161 21.25 11.21 4.98
N ASP A 162 21.58 10.27 4.11
CA ASP A 162 22.38 9.09 4.45
C ASP A 162 23.82 9.47 4.84
N LEU A 163 24.37 10.52 4.22
CA LEU A 163 25.71 11.02 4.51
C LEU A 163 25.75 11.69 5.90
N ALA A 164 24.71 12.42 6.28
CA ALA A 164 24.59 12.96 7.63
C ALA A 164 24.58 11.85 8.70
N ILE A 165 23.92 10.72 8.43
CA ILE A 165 23.96 9.55 9.33
C ILE A 165 25.38 8.99 9.41
N LYS A 166 26.07 8.83 8.28
CA LYS A 166 27.47 8.36 8.29
C LYS A 166 28.37 9.28 9.10
N HIS A 167 28.27 10.59 8.92
CA HIS A 167 29.04 11.58 9.67
C HIS A 167 28.74 11.52 11.16
N LEU A 168 27.46 11.43 11.55
CA LEU A 168 27.08 11.27 12.95
C LEU A 168 27.76 10.06 13.59
N LEU A 169 27.78 8.90 12.91
CA LEU A 169 28.42 7.69 13.44
C LEU A 169 29.94 7.84 13.58
N ASP A 170 30.59 8.56 12.66
CA ASP A 170 32.03 8.84 12.75
C ASP A 170 32.34 9.81 13.89
N GLU A 171 31.52 10.83 14.10
CA GLU A 171 31.64 11.76 15.24
C GLU A 171 31.42 11.04 16.57
N MET A 172 30.44 10.14 16.64
CA MET A 172 30.19 9.29 17.81
C MET A 172 31.40 8.40 18.12
N LYS A 173 31.96 7.69 17.13
CA LYS A 173 33.19 6.89 17.30
C LYS A 173 34.39 7.75 17.71
N GLY A 174 34.45 8.99 17.22
CA GLY A 174 35.48 9.96 17.57
C GLY A 174 35.31 10.60 18.94
N GLY A 175 34.23 10.30 19.68
CA GLY A 175 33.93 10.92 20.99
C GLY A 175 33.56 12.40 20.91
N GLN A 176 33.13 12.87 19.73
CA GLN A 176 32.75 14.27 19.51
C GLN A 176 31.30 14.56 19.94
N VAL A 177 30.48 13.51 20.09
CA VAL A 177 29.07 13.59 20.47
C VAL A 177 28.91 13.36 21.97
N GLY A 178 28.59 14.42 22.71
CA GLY A 178 28.35 14.33 24.17
C GLY A 178 27.00 13.70 24.54
N ALA A 179 25.96 13.93 23.73
CA ALA A 179 24.63 13.36 23.95
C ALA A 179 23.95 12.96 22.64
N LEU A 180 23.28 11.81 22.64
CA LEU A 180 22.46 11.30 21.54
C LEU A 180 21.01 11.14 22.00
N LEU A 181 20.08 11.81 21.30
CA LEU A 181 18.64 11.69 21.50
C LEU A 181 18.04 10.91 20.32
N ILE A 182 17.44 9.76 20.59
CA ILE A 182 16.88 8.86 19.57
C ILE A 182 15.36 8.97 19.61
N TYR A 183 14.75 9.41 18.51
CA TYR A 183 13.31 9.66 18.45
C TYR A 183 12.66 8.95 17.26
N GLY A 184 11.85 7.94 17.54
CA GLY A 184 11.01 7.28 16.55
C GLY A 184 11.78 6.45 15.52
N CYS A 185 12.99 5.99 15.86
CA CYS A 185 13.83 5.20 14.97
C CYS A 185 14.59 4.10 15.73
N ASN A 186 14.94 3.02 15.03
CA ASN A 186 15.62 1.85 15.60
C ASN A 186 16.92 1.53 14.84
N PRO A 187 17.94 2.41 14.93
CA PRO A 187 19.20 2.26 14.20
C PRO A 187 19.96 0.96 14.49
N ALA A 188 19.81 0.38 15.68
CA ALA A 188 20.42 -0.91 16.01
C ALA A 188 19.90 -2.08 15.15
N PHE A 189 18.67 -1.94 14.62
CA PHE A 189 18.06 -2.90 13.71
C PHE A 189 18.18 -2.50 12.24
N THR A 190 17.99 -1.22 11.91
CA THR A 190 17.81 -0.75 10.53
C THR A 190 19.10 -0.33 9.83
N LEU A 191 20.17 0.00 10.55
CA LEU A 191 21.42 0.44 9.90
C LEU A 191 22.24 -0.75 9.37
N PRO A 192 22.99 -0.55 8.26
CA PRO A 192 23.98 -1.51 7.79
C PRO A 192 24.95 -1.94 8.89
N GLU A 193 25.21 -3.25 8.99
CA GLU A 193 26.10 -3.82 10.00
C GLU A 193 27.53 -3.22 9.96
N GLU A 194 28.01 -2.89 8.75
CA GLU A 194 29.35 -2.30 8.54
C GLU A 194 29.51 -0.92 9.17
N LEU A 195 28.42 -0.18 9.38
CA LEU A 195 28.47 1.12 10.03
C LEU A 195 28.69 0.98 11.55
N ASN A 196 28.48 -0.22 12.10
CA ASN A 196 28.80 -0.60 13.47
C ASN A 196 28.24 0.40 14.52
N PHE A 197 26.92 0.62 14.46
CA PHE A 197 26.19 1.54 15.34
C PHE A 197 26.43 1.25 16.83
N MET A 198 26.45 -0.04 17.23
CA MET A 198 26.70 -0.44 18.61
C MET A 198 28.06 0.01 19.13
N GLU A 199 29.09 -0.01 18.28
CA GLU A 199 30.41 0.50 18.64
C GLU A 199 30.42 2.02 18.71
N ALA A 200 29.77 2.70 17.76
CA ALA A 200 29.63 4.15 17.77
C ALA A 200 28.96 4.64 19.06
N LEU A 201 27.93 3.93 19.53
CA LEU A 201 27.17 4.29 20.73
C LEU A 201 28.04 4.33 22.00
N LYS A 202 29.11 3.52 22.08
CA LYS A 202 30.03 3.51 23.22
C LYS A 202 30.85 4.81 23.35
N GLY A 203 31.00 5.56 22.26
CA GLY A 203 31.69 6.85 22.25
C GLY A 203 30.84 8.02 22.74
N VAL A 204 29.55 7.80 23.04
CA VAL A 204 28.62 8.84 23.49
C VAL A 204 28.41 8.74 25.00
N GLU A 205 28.57 9.86 25.71
CA GLU A 205 28.43 9.90 27.17
C GLU A 205 26.98 9.73 27.64
N VAL A 206 26.04 10.42 26.99
CA VAL A 206 24.61 10.38 27.34
C VAL A 206 23.79 9.88 26.17
N THR A 207 23.08 8.78 26.34
CA THR A 207 22.18 8.22 25.32
C THR A 207 20.75 8.14 25.85
N VAL A 208 19.82 8.74 25.13
CA VAL A 208 18.40 8.82 25.50
C VAL A 208 17.54 8.29 24.37
N ASP A 209 16.66 7.35 24.68
CA ASP A 209 15.67 6.82 23.75
C ASP A 209 14.26 7.31 24.10
N PHE A 210 13.50 7.67 23.07
CA PHE A 210 12.11 8.14 23.16
C PHE A 210 11.13 7.18 22.49
N ASN A 211 11.58 6.02 22.02
CA ASN A 211 10.70 5.06 21.36
C ASN A 211 9.57 4.60 22.29
N GLN A 212 8.40 4.33 21.69
CA GLN A 212 7.19 3.91 22.41
C GLN A 212 7.26 2.45 22.88
N PHE A 213 8.18 1.67 22.30
CA PHE A 213 8.32 0.24 22.53
C PHE A 213 9.75 -0.08 22.92
N ASP A 214 9.93 -1.09 23.77
CA ASP A 214 11.22 -1.66 24.11
C ASP A 214 11.77 -2.45 22.91
N ASP A 215 12.65 -1.81 22.14
CA ASP A 215 13.26 -2.35 20.93
C ASP A 215 14.76 -2.59 21.03
N GLU A 216 15.36 -3.04 19.92
CA GLU A 216 16.80 -3.32 19.82
C GLU A 216 17.68 -2.11 20.11
N THR A 217 17.21 -0.88 19.86
CA THR A 217 17.95 0.34 20.20
C THR A 217 17.69 0.74 21.65
N THR A 218 16.46 0.63 22.13
CA THR A 218 16.08 0.88 23.52
C THR A 218 16.94 0.08 24.51
N GLU A 219 17.26 -1.18 24.19
CA GLU A 219 18.10 -2.04 25.03
C GLU A 219 19.55 -1.50 25.21
N LEU A 220 20.03 -0.68 24.28
CA LEU A 220 21.43 -0.25 24.23
C LEU A 220 21.67 1.14 24.86
N VAL A 221 20.63 1.89 25.17
CA VAL A 221 20.73 3.27 25.67
C VAL A 221 20.66 3.35 27.20
N GLN A 222 21.09 4.49 27.77
CA GLN A 222 21.12 4.69 29.22
C GLN A 222 19.80 5.17 29.80
N TYR A 223 19.10 6.08 29.11
CA TYR A 223 17.89 6.72 29.60
C TYR A 223 16.70 6.41 28.70
N LEU A 224 15.63 5.87 29.29
CA LEU A 224 14.39 5.55 28.59
C LEU A 224 13.36 6.62 28.91
N CYS A 225 12.98 7.40 27.90
CA CYS A 225 12.04 8.51 28.00
C CYS A 225 10.90 8.32 26.99
N PRO A 226 10.08 7.26 27.11
CA PRO A 226 9.07 6.91 26.10
C PRO A 226 8.13 8.07 25.77
N ASP A 227 7.99 8.35 24.48
CA ASP A 227 7.04 9.33 23.94
C ASP A 227 5.59 8.86 24.10
N HIS A 228 4.66 9.80 23.95
CA HIS A 228 3.25 9.50 23.78
C HIS A 228 2.98 8.84 22.42
N HIS A 229 1.91 8.06 22.32
CA HIS A 229 1.35 7.73 21.00
C HIS A 229 0.74 9.00 20.37
N TYR A 230 0.72 9.10 19.03
CA TYR A 230 0.29 10.34 18.35
C TYR A 230 -1.17 10.75 18.66
N ILE A 231 -2.00 9.82 19.16
CA ILE A 231 -3.39 10.08 19.59
C ILE A 231 -3.49 10.61 21.03
N GLU A 232 -2.38 10.67 21.77
CA GLU A 232 -2.31 11.09 23.17
C GLU A 232 -1.62 12.46 23.31
N THR A 233 -1.06 13.00 22.23
CA THR A 233 -0.28 14.25 22.26
C THR A 233 -0.73 15.25 21.20
N TRP A 234 -0.47 16.52 21.48
CA TRP A 234 -0.56 17.59 20.49
C TRP A 234 0.66 17.58 19.60
N ASN A 235 0.50 17.85 18.31
CA ASN A 235 1.61 18.07 17.39
C ASN A 235 1.13 18.75 16.10
N ASP A 236 2.05 19.07 15.21
CA ASP A 236 1.78 19.49 13.84
C ASP A 236 2.70 18.80 12.83
N ALA A 237 2.33 18.87 11.56
CA ALA A 237 3.19 18.46 10.45
C ALA A 237 2.92 19.34 9.22
N GLU A 238 3.88 19.38 8.31
CA GLU A 238 3.75 20.00 6.99
C GLU A 238 4.00 18.93 5.91
N PRO A 239 3.05 18.01 5.63
CA PRO A 239 3.27 16.89 4.70
C PRO A 239 3.63 17.32 3.25
N GLN A 240 3.17 18.49 2.83
CA GLN A 240 3.59 19.16 1.60
C GLN A 240 3.87 20.62 1.92
N VAL A 241 4.81 21.24 1.20
CA VAL A 241 5.11 22.68 1.36
C VAL A 241 3.84 23.51 1.33
N GLY A 242 3.50 24.19 2.43
CA GLY A 242 2.30 25.03 2.57
C GLY A 242 1.03 24.29 3.00
N LEU A 243 1.02 22.97 3.11
CA LEU A 243 -0.09 22.19 3.65
C LEU A 243 0.25 21.74 5.07
N TYR A 244 -0.40 22.32 6.07
CA TYR A 244 -0.16 22.03 7.48
C TYR A 244 -1.27 21.16 8.05
N SER A 245 -0.95 20.20 8.92
CA SER A 245 -1.90 19.39 9.68
C SER A 245 -1.66 19.51 11.19
N LEU A 246 -2.72 19.31 11.97
CA LEU A 246 -2.68 19.33 13.43
C LEU A 246 -3.04 17.96 14.00
N PHE A 247 -2.20 17.46 14.90
CA PHE A 247 -2.45 16.25 15.67
C PHE A 247 -3.20 16.67 16.94
N GLN A 248 -4.37 16.07 17.14
CA GLN A 248 -5.23 16.36 18.28
C GLN A 248 -5.29 15.12 19.17
N PRO A 249 -4.94 15.22 20.46
CA PRO A 249 -5.08 14.12 21.36
C PRO A 249 -6.56 13.76 21.54
N THR A 250 -6.92 12.51 21.28
CA THR A 250 -8.28 11.98 21.44
C THR A 250 -8.46 11.27 22.78
N ILE A 251 -7.36 10.98 23.47
CA ILE A 251 -7.32 10.39 24.81
C ILE A 251 -6.22 11.05 25.64
N ARG A 252 -6.35 11.01 26.96
CA ARG A 252 -5.24 11.36 27.85
C ARG A 252 -4.18 10.25 27.79
N PRO A 253 -2.88 10.58 27.97
CA PRO A 253 -1.83 9.57 28.03
C PRO A 253 -2.19 8.42 28.98
N LEU A 254 -2.15 7.19 28.47
CA LEU A 254 -2.45 5.99 29.26
C LEU A 254 -1.30 5.61 30.18
N GLY A 255 -0.06 5.85 29.74
CA GLY A 255 1.16 5.63 30.49
C GLY A 255 1.65 6.87 31.24
N ASN A 256 2.59 6.66 32.16
CA ASN A 256 3.38 7.75 32.74
C ASN A 256 4.54 8.13 31.80
N THR A 257 4.17 8.63 30.63
CA THR A 257 5.07 9.02 29.54
C THR A 257 5.11 10.55 29.40
N ARG A 258 6.00 11.09 28.58
CA ARG A 258 6.06 12.54 28.28
C ARG A 258 6.35 12.75 26.81
N ALA A 259 5.59 13.64 26.17
CA ALA A 259 5.81 14.03 24.79
C ALA A 259 7.29 14.42 24.54
N PHE A 260 7.90 13.97 23.44
CA PHE A 260 9.27 14.32 23.06
C PHE A 260 9.50 15.84 23.08
N GLN A 261 8.60 16.60 22.46
CA GLN A 261 8.69 18.06 22.40
C GLN A 261 8.53 18.71 23.78
N GLU A 262 7.71 18.14 24.66
CA GLU A 262 7.60 18.62 26.03
C GLU A 262 8.88 18.33 26.83
N SER A 263 9.53 17.18 26.62
CA SER A 263 10.83 16.87 27.22
C SER A 263 11.87 17.92 26.85
N LEU A 264 11.96 18.29 25.56
CA LEU A 264 12.85 19.36 25.09
C LEU A 264 12.53 20.71 25.74
N LEU A 265 11.25 21.09 25.83
CA LEU A 265 10.84 22.35 26.49
C LEU A 265 11.32 22.39 27.95
N ARG A 266 11.09 21.32 28.71
CA ARG A 266 11.50 21.25 30.12
C ARG A 266 13.01 21.36 30.29
N TRP A 267 13.79 20.67 29.45
CA TRP A 267 15.25 20.74 29.50
C TRP A 267 15.82 22.09 29.08
N MET A 268 15.12 22.82 28.21
CA MET A 268 15.43 24.22 27.89
C MET A 268 14.98 25.21 28.98
N GLY A 269 14.42 24.75 30.11
CA GLY A 269 13.89 25.60 31.17
C GLY A 269 12.57 26.31 30.81
N GLN A 270 11.90 25.87 29.75
CA GLN A 270 10.58 26.38 29.35
C GLN A 270 9.48 25.66 30.12
N ASN A 271 8.56 26.43 30.69
CA ASN A 271 7.49 25.88 31.53
C ASN A 271 6.13 25.73 30.84
N ASP A 272 6.00 26.25 29.62
CA ASP A 272 4.80 26.09 28.78
C ASP A 272 4.53 24.61 28.50
N THR A 273 3.25 24.24 28.40
CA THR A 273 2.89 22.94 27.79
C THR A 273 3.15 22.98 26.28
N TYR A 274 3.35 21.82 25.65
CA TYR A 274 3.59 21.80 24.20
C TYR A 274 2.40 22.39 23.41
N TYR A 275 1.16 22.18 23.86
CA TYR A 275 -0.01 22.84 23.29
C TYR A 275 0.09 24.39 23.30
N GLN A 276 0.54 24.97 24.41
CA GLN A 276 0.70 26.41 24.53
C GLN A 276 1.81 26.92 23.60
N TYR A 277 2.92 26.20 23.54
CA TYR A 277 4.02 26.49 22.62
C TYR A 277 3.55 26.44 21.16
N LEU A 278 2.88 25.35 20.77
CA LEU A 278 2.34 25.13 19.43
C LEU A 278 1.37 26.25 19.04
N LYS A 279 0.45 26.61 19.93
CA LYS A 279 -0.51 27.70 19.69
C LYS A 279 0.19 29.05 19.49
N LYS A 280 1.21 29.37 20.29
CA LYS A 280 2.03 30.58 20.13
C LYS A 280 2.81 30.56 18.80
N TYR A 281 3.38 29.40 18.43
CA TYR A 281 4.09 29.22 17.18
C TYR A 281 3.16 29.44 15.97
N TRP A 282 1.98 28.82 15.97
CA TRP A 282 0.99 28.99 14.91
C TRP A 282 0.49 30.42 14.80
N GLN A 283 0.27 31.10 15.92
CA GLN A 283 -0.12 32.51 15.94
C GLN A 283 0.94 33.42 15.29
N LYS A 284 2.23 33.14 15.54
CA LYS A 284 3.33 33.95 15.05
C LYS A 284 3.75 33.62 13.61
N ASN A 285 3.76 32.34 13.24
CA ASN A 285 4.43 31.87 12.03
C ASN A 285 3.48 31.38 10.93
N ILE A 286 2.29 30.89 11.30
CA ILE A 286 1.33 30.30 10.33
C ILE A 286 0.18 31.27 10.06
N PHE A 287 -0.41 31.85 11.12
CA PHE A 287 -1.53 32.79 10.99
C PHE A 287 -1.25 34.02 10.11
N PRO A 288 -0.04 34.62 10.10
CA PRO A 288 0.25 35.74 9.19
C PRO A 288 0.37 35.35 7.72
N LYS A 289 0.50 34.06 7.40
CA LYS A 289 0.62 33.56 6.02
C LYS A 289 -0.74 33.43 5.31
N GLN A 290 -1.86 33.61 6.02
CA GLN A 290 -3.21 33.49 5.47
C GLN A 290 -3.95 34.83 5.47
N SER A 291 -4.95 34.96 4.60
CA SER A 291 -5.78 36.17 4.47
C SER A 291 -7.28 35.94 4.73
N ARG A 292 -7.69 34.71 5.03
CA ARG A 292 -9.10 34.29 5.19
C ARG A 292 -9.71 34.70 6.53
N PHE A 293 -8.93 34.71 7.60
CA PHE A 293 -9.38 34.98 8.96
C PHE A 293 -8.72 36.23 9.52
N LEU A 294 -9.54 37.13 10.06
CA LEU A 294 -9.09 38.39 10.67
C LEU A 294 -8.49 38.21 12.07
N THR A 295 -8.86 37.13 12.77
CA THR A 295 -8.44 36.88 14.16
C THR A 295 -7.83 35.50 14.29
N PHE A 296 -6.75 35.38 15.06
CA PHE A 296 -6.10 34.09 15.33
C PHE A 296 -7.05 33.05 15.93
N LEU A 297 -7.95 33.46 16.83
CA LEU A 297 -8.87 32.53 17.47
C LEU A 297 -9.76 31.78 16.46
N LYS A 298 -10.42 32.50 15.55
CA LYS A 298 -11.24 31.89 14.49
C LYS A 298 -10.43 31.00 13.54
N PHE A 299 -9.20 31.41 13.22
CA PHE A 299 -8.29 30.60 12.41
C PHE A 299 -7.94 29.29 13.12
N TRP A 300 -7.54 29.38 14.39
CA TRP A 300 -7.14 28.24 15.21
C TRP A 300 -8.28 27.25 15.42
N GLU A 301 -9.48 27.72 15.77
CA GLU A 301 -10.67 26.87 15.92
C GLU A 301 -11.03 26.16 14.62
N LYS A 302 -10.93 26.87 13.48
CA LYS A 302 -11.20 26.26 12.18
C LYS A 302 -10.12 25.26 11.75
N ALA A 303 -8.85 25.56 12.03
CA ALA A 303 -7.73 24.63 11.78
C ALA A 303 -7.87 23.34 12.58
N LEU A 304 -8.27 23.43 13.86
CA LEU A 304 -8.58 22.27 14.68
C LEU A 304 -9.79 21.48 14.17
N LEU A 305 -10.86 22.19 13.77
CA LEU A 305 -12.06 21.54 13.24
C LEU A 305 -11.81 20.79 11.93
N ASP A 306 -11.08 21.41 11.00
CA ASP A 306 -10.78 20.81 9.68
C ASP A 306 -9.63 19.80 9.76
N GLY A 307 -8.76 19.90 10.77
CA GLY A 307 -7.56 19.08 10.96
C GLY A 307 -6.35 19.51 10.11
N PHE A 308 -6.54 20.44 9.18
CA PHE A 308 -5.48 20.96 8.31
C PHE A 308 -5.68 22.43 7.95
N VAL A 309 -4.62 23.05 7.44
CA VAL A 309 -4.62 24.38 6.82
C VAL A 309 -3.87 24.31 5.51
N ASP A 310 -4.56 24.61 4.42
CA ASP A 310 -3.97 24.68 3.07
C ASP A 310 -3.57 26.12 2.73
N LEU A 311 -2.26 26.39 2.77
CA LEU A 311 -1.60 27.64 2.37
C LEU A 311 -0.68 27.43 1.17
N ARG A 312 -0.87 26.33 0.42
CA ARG A 312 -0.08 26.04 -0.77
C ARG A 312 -0.21 27.19 -1.76
N GLN A 313 0.94 27.64 -2.26
CA GLN A 313 0.95 28.66 -3.31
C GLN A 313 0.76 27.98 -4.66
N ASN A 314 -0.08 28.56 -5.51
CA ASN A 314 -0.20 28.13 -6.91
C ASN A 314 0.87 28.75 -7.82
N ARG A 315 1.74 29.60 -7.26
CA ARG A 315 2.83 30.24 -8.00
C ARG A 315 4.08 29.38 -7.88
N GLU A 316 4.47 28.81 -9.00
CA GLU A 316 5.72 28.06 -9.11
C GLU A 316 6.94 28.99 -9.05
N THR A 317 7.98 28.55 -8.33
CA THR A 317 9.29 29.19 -8.35
C THR A 317 9.99 28.93 -9.68
N ALA A 318 10.59 29.98 -10.26
CA ALA A 318 11.46 29.82 -11.41
C ALA A 318 12.68 28.97 -11.01
N TYR A 319 13.01 27.97 -11.83
CA TYR A 319 14.21 27.15 -11.67
C TYR A 319 15.04 27.15 -12.94
N VAL A 320 16.33 26.86 -12.81
CA VAL A 320 17.23 26.67 -13.94
C VAL A 320 17.83 25.29 -13.84
N PHE A 321 17.64 24.50 -14.89
CA PHE A 321 18.17 23.15 -14.94
C PHE A 321 19.69 23.17 -15.12
N SER A 322 20.44 22.53 -14.21
CA SER A 322 21.90 22.54 -14.24
C SER A 322 22.43 21.63 -15.33
N GLN A 323 22.91 22.22 -16.43
CA GLN A 323 23.47 21.41 -17.52
C GLN A 323 24.74 20.66 -17.10
N LYS A 324 25.52 21.21 -16.17
CA LYS A 324 26.73 20.55 -15.67
C LYS A 324 26.39 19.27 -14.91
N ALA A 325 25.33 19.30 -14.10
CA ALA A 325 24.90 18.15 -13.30
C ALA A 325 24.49 16.97 -14.18
N VAL A 326 23.68 17.21 -15.21
CA VAL A 326 23.24 16.19 -16.16
C VAL A 326 24.42 15.55 -16.90
N LYS A 327 25.38 16.34 -17.41
CA LYS A 327 26.55 15.77 -18.11
C LYS A 327 27.37 14.88 -17.18
N SER A 328 27.51 15.29 -15.92
CA SER A 328 28.19 14.51 -14.90
C SER A 328 27.43 13.22 -14.58
N ALA A 329 26.11 13.29 -14.44
CA ALA A 329 25.25 12.14 -14.16
C ALA A 329 25.32 11.11 -15.29
N ILE A 330 25.15 11.54 -16.55
CA ILE A 330 25.30 10.70 -17.74
C ILE A 330 26.66 10.00 -17.76
N LYS A 331 27.74 10.75 -17.48
CA LYS A 331 29.10 10.17 -17.46
C LYS A 331 29.23 9.09 -16.39
N LYS A 332 28.82 9.37 -15.15
CA LYS A 332 28.90 8.43 -14.03
C LYS A 332 28.05 7.18 -14.28
N LEU A 333 26.81 7.35 -14.73
CA LEU A 333 25.91 6.22 -15.00
C LEU A 333 26.42 5.31 -16.13
N ALA A 334 27.07 5.89 -17.14
CA ALA A 334 27.61 5.14 -18.25
C ALA A 334 28.91 4.36 -17.95
N GLU A 335 29.62 4.73 -16.88
CA GLU A 335 30.80 4.01 -16.40
C GLU A 335 30.42 2.73 -15.63
N ILE A 336 29.15 2.61 -15.20
CA ILE A 336 28.64 1.44 -14.49
C ILE A 336 28.49 0.28 -15.49
N LYS A 337 29.25 -0.79 -15.26
CA LYS A 337 29.15 -2.01 -16.05
C LYS A 337 27.92 -2.82 -15.64
N SER A 338 27.17 -3.30 -16.62
CA SER A 338 26.15 -4.33 -16.41
C SER A 338 26.83 -5.65 -16.07
N ASN A 339 26.58 -6.20 -14.89
CA ASN A 339 27.10 -7.52 -14.50
C ASN A 339 26.18 -8.63 -15.04
N SER A 340 26.12 -8.73 -16.36
CA SER A 340 25.25 -9.68 -17.06
C SER A 340 25.61 -11.14 -16.69
N GLY A 341 24.72 -11.82 -15.98
CA GLY A 341 24.82 -13.25 -15.68
C GLY A 341 25.05 -13.61 -14.22
N ALA A 342 25.36 -12.63 -13.36
CA ALA A 342 25.40 -12.84 -11.93
C ALA A 342 23.98 -12.74 -11.32
N PHE A 343 23.74 -13.43 -10.20
CA PHE A 343 22.52 -13.24 -9.44
C PHE A 343 22.59 -11.97 -8.61
N SER A 344 21.45 -11.31 -8.43
CA SER A 344 21.31 -10.13 -7.57
C SER A 344 20.23 -10.33 -6.51
N LEU A 345 20.34 -9.61 -5.38
CA LEU A 345 19.32 -9.50 -4.35
C LEU A 345 18.80 -8.06 -4.32
N GLU A 346 17.51 -7.86 -4.52
CA GLU A 346 16.82 -6.59 -4.34
C GLU A 346 16.10 -6.59 -2.98
N ILE A 347 16.44 -5.63 -2.12
CA ILE A 347 15.80 -5.44 -0.82
C ILE A 347 14.79 -4.30 -0.94
N HIS A 348 13.54 -4.55 -0.56
CA HIS A 348 12.47 -3.55 -0.67
C HIS A 348 11.66 -3.43 0.62
N PRO A 349 11.01 -2.28 0.89
CA PRO A 349 10.07 -2.15 2.01
C PRO A 349 8.93 -3.17 1.92
N SER A 350 8.52 -3.71 3.07
CA SER A 350 7.31 -4.53 3.17
C SER A 350 6.07 -3.66 2.98
N HIS A 351 5.07 -4.14 2.24
CA HIS A 351 3.77 -3.45 2.14
C HIS A 351 3.05 -3.38 3.49
N ALA A 352 3.23 -4.40 4.33
CA ALA A 352 2.54 -4.52 5.62
C ALA A 352 3.22 -3.73 6.74
N VAL A 353 4.54 -3.90 6.90
CA VAL A 353 5.29 -3.38 8.07
C VAL A 353 6.41 -2.41 7.70
N ARG A 354 6.54 -2.04 6.42
CA ARG A 354 7.57 -1.13 5.87
C ARG A 354 9.00 -1.56 6.21
N ASP A 355 9.64 -0.83 7.11
CA ASP A 355 11.00 -0.98 7.61
C ASP A 355 11.08 -1.77 8.93
N GLY A 356 9.93 -2.16 9.48
CA GLY A 356 9.82 -2.92 10.73
C GLY A 356 9.34 -2.11 11.93
N ALA A 357 9.04 -0.82 11.75
CA ALA A 357 8.47 0.02 12.80
C ALA A 357 7.12 -0.51 13.31
N TYR A 358 6.34 -1.17 12.44
CA TYR A 358 4.99 -1.66 12.75
C TYR A 358 4.90 -3.18 12.96
N THR A 359 6.02 -3.89 13.11
CA THR A 359 6.05 -5.36 13.20
C THR A 359 5.36 -5.92 14.44
N ASN A 360 5.12 -5.10 15.48
CA ASN A 360 4.31 -5.52 16.63
C ASN A 360 2.78 -5.40 16.40
N ASN A 361 2.33 -4.95 15.22
CA ASN A 361 0.91 -4.82 14.94
C ASN A 361 0.36 -6.15 14.40
N PRO A 362 -0.47 -6.88 15.16
CA PRO A 362 -0.92 -8.21 14.77
C PRO A 362 -1.85 -8.18 13.53
N TYR A 363 -2.61 -7.09 13.32
CA TYR A 363 -3.43 -6.92 12.11
C TYR A 363 -2.55 -6.88 10.85
N LEU A 364 -1.40 -6.22 10.93
CA LEU A 364 -0.45 -6.12 9.81
C LEU A 364 0.37 -7.40 9.61
N LEU A 365 0.51 -8.23 10.64
CA LEU A 365 1.15 -9.56 10.50
C LEU A 365 0.21 -10.58 9.86
N GLU A 366 -1.08 -10.61 10.22
CA GLU A 366 -2.06 -11.49 9.58
C GLU A 366 -2.43 -11.01 8.16
N PHE A 367 -2.30 -9.70 7.91
CA PHE A 367 -2.53 -9.11 6.60
C PHE A 367 -1.79 -9.87 5.47
N PRO A 368 -2.50 -10.32 4.42
CA PRO A 368 -1.86 -10.99 3.28
C PRO A 368 -1.11 -10.00 2.41
N ASP A 369 0.14 -10.32 2.08
CA ASP A 369 0.87 -9.61 1.03
C ASP A 369 0.03 -9.54 -0.27
N PRO A 370 -0.13 -8.36 -0.90
CA PRO A 370 -1.01 -8.18 -2.06
C PRO A 370 -0.66 -9.09 -3.23
N ILE A 371 0.62 -9.45 -3.38
CA ILE A 371 1.14 -10.23 -4.50
C ILE A 371 1.18 -11.72 -4.14
N SER A 372 1.97 -12.11 -3.14
CA SER A 372 2.22 -13.53 -2.82
C SER A 372 1.12 -14.18 -1.99
N LYS A 373 0.31 -13.37 -1.28
CA LYS A 373 -0.71 -13.79 -0.31
C LYS A 373 -0.15 -14.44 0.96
N VAL A 374 1.15 -14.33 1.19
CA VAL A 374 1.80 -14.75 2.43
C VAL A 374 1.49 -13.75 3.56
N CYS A 375 1.29 -14.26 4.76
CA CYS A 375 1.21 -13.50 6.00
C CYS A 375 2.20 -14.06 7.03
N TRP A 376 2.40 -13.35 8.14
CA TRP A 376 3.24 -13.75 9.28
C TRP A 376 4.73 -13.98 9.00
N THR A 377 5.26 -13.71 7.80
CA THR A 377 6.69 -13.90 7.51
C THR A 377 7.07 -13.16 6.23
N ASN A 378 8.34 -12.78 6.10
CA ASN A 378 8.92 -12.51 4.79
C ASN A 378 9.47 -13.80 4.16
N TYR A 379 9.88 -13.67 2.90
CA TYR A 379 10.39 -14.71 2.03
C TYR A 379 11.26 -14.05 0.94
N VAL A 380 12.08 -14.85 0.27
CA VAL A 380 12.77 -14.42 -0.96
C VAL A 380 11.97 -14.84 -2.18
N SER A 381 11.60 -13.88 -3.02
CA SER A 381 10.93 -14.10 -4.30
C SER A 381 11.91 -14.66 -5.33
N VAL A 382 11.51 -15.72 -6.02
CA VAL A 382 12.31 -16.38 -7.06
C VAL A 382 11.48 -16.52 -8.33
N ALA A 383 12.06 -16.17 -9.48
CA ALA A 383 11.41 -16.36 -10.77
C ALA A 383 11.18 -17.85 -11.08
N PRO A 384 10.07 -18.24 -11.75
CA PRO A 384 9.83 -19.63 -12.12
C PRO A 384 10.97 -20.24 -12.93
N ARG A 385 11.51 -19.51 -13.91
CA ARG A 385 12.70 -19.92 -14.68
C ARG A 385 13.95 -20.15 -13.82
N THR A 386 14.27 -19.23 -12.91
CA THR A 386 15.42 -19.39 -12.01
C THR A 386 15.22 -20.55 -11.04
N ALA A 387 14.01 -20.73 -10.54
CA ALA A 387 13.67 -21.87 -9.68
C ALA A 387 13.83 -23.20 -10.44
N GLN A 388 13.42 -23.27 -11.70
CA GLN A 388 13.63 -24.45 -12.54
C GLN A 388 15.13 -24.72 -12.79
N GLN A 389 15.91 -23.68 -13.11
CA GLN A 389 17.36 -23.79 -13.36
C GLN A 389 18.13 -24.29 -12.13
N LEU A 390 17.77 -23.82 -10.94
CA LEU A 390 18.43 -24.17 -9.68
C LEU A 390 17.75 -25.32 -8.93
N ASN A 391 16.70 -25.93 -9.50
CA ASN A 391 15.87 -26.96 -8.88
C ASN A 391 15.34 -26.54 -7.49
N ILE A 392 14.94 -25.28 -7.35
CA ILE A 392 14.35 -24.71 -6.14
C ILE A 392 12.86 -25.03 -6.12
N LYS A 393 12.37 -25.48 -4.96
CA LYS A 393 10.95 -25.72 -4.71
C LYS A 393 10.35 -24.62 -3.84
N ASP A 394 9.05 -24.38 -3.98
CA ASP A 394 8.34 -23.41 -3.15
C ASP A 394 8.43 -23.78 -1.66
N GLY A 395 8.72 -22.80 -0.82
CA GLY A 395 8.97 -22.97 0.62
C GLY A 395 10.36 -23.49 0.97
N GLN A 396 11.20 -23.87 0.00
CA GLN A 396 12.55 -24.35 0.28
C GLN A 396 13.42 -23.24 0.84
N TYR A 397 14.19 -23.52 1.89
CA TYR A 397 15.18 -22.57 2.39
C TYR A 397 16.34 -22.43 1.41
N LEU A 398 16.73 -21.19 1.14
CA LEU A 398 17.92 -20.84 0.40
C LEU A 398 18.93 -20.23 1.37
N GLN A 399 20.19 -20.62 1.21
CA GLN A 399 21.31 -19.92 1.78
C GLN A 399 21.82 -18.91 0.73
N ILE A 400 21.70 -17.63 1.05
CA ILE A 400 22.18 -16.52 0.22
C ILE A 400 23.45 -15.99 0.86
N THR A 401 24.54 -15.93 0.11
CA THR A 401 25.83 -15.41 0.57
C THR A 401 26.24 -14.20 -0.27
N TRP A 402 26.65 -13.12 0.40
CA TRP A 402 27.11 -11.89 -0.23
C TRP A 402 28.20 -11.25 0.64
N GLN A 403 29.37 -10.96 0.04
CA GLN A 403 30.52 -10.36 0.74
C GLN A 403 30.88 -11.05 2.07
N GLY A 404 30.78 -12.39 2.14
CA GLY A 404 31.07 -13.18 3.34
C GLY A 404 29.93 -13.23 4.37
N LYS A 405 28.87 -12.44 4.22
CA LYS A 405 27.64 -12.52 5.01
C LYS A 405 26.72 -13.60 4.45
N THR A 406 26.01 -14.31 5.32
CA THR A 406 25.09 -15.39 4.93
C THR A 406 23.73 -15.21 5.57
N LEU A 407 22.68 -15.45 4.77
CA LEU A 407 21.28 -15.41 5.18
C LEU A 407 20.59 -16.72 4.79
N GLU A 408 19.79 -17.28 5.69
CA GLU A 408 18.89 -18.39 5.37
C GLU A 408 17.44 -17.91 5.35
N VAL A 409 16.77 -18.05 4.21
CA VAL A 409 15.42 -17.53 4.01
C VAL A 409 14.58 -18.50 3.15
N PRO A 410 13.29 -18.69 3.44
CA PRO A 410 12.44 -19.53 2.60
C PRO A 410 12.13 -18.84 1.26
N ALA A 411 12.19 -19.60 0.17
CA ALA A 411 11.87 -19.13 -1.17
C ALA A 411 10.37 -19.22 -1.49
N ARG A 412 9.83 -18.16 -2.10
CA ARG A 412 8.51 -18.17 -2.74
C ARG A 412 8.71 -18.04 -4.25
N ILE A 413 8.24 -19.02 -5.01
CA ILE A 413 8.24 -18.93 -6.47
C ILE A 413 7.17 -17.92 -6.87
N GLN A 414 7.59 -16.82 -7.49
CA GLN A 414 6.76 -15.66 -7.77
C GLN A 414 6.66 -15.43 -9.28
N PRO A 415 5.52 -15.75 -9.91
CA PRO A 415 5.26 -15.41 -11.31
C PRO A 415 5.47 -13.91 -11.57
N GLY A 416 6.10 -13.56 -12.68
CA GLY A 416 6.47 -12.18 -13.04
C GLY A 416 7.81 -11.69 -12.51
N GLN A 417 8.43 -12.39 -11.55
CA GLN A 417 9.76 -12.02 -11.04
C GLN A 417 10.82 -12.13 -12.14
N GLN A 418 11.76 -11.18 -12.20
CA GLN A 418 12.85 -11.20 -13.17
C GLN A 418 13.81 -12.39 -12.94
N ALA A 419 14.12 -13.13 -14.01
CA ALA A 419 15.01 -14.27 -13.94
C ALA A 419 16.47 -13.85 -13.65
N GLY A 420 16.98 -14.25 -12.49
CA GLY A 420 18.31 -13.91 -12.00
C GLY A 420 18.32 -12.85 -10.89
N THR A 421 17.19 -12.20 -10.63
CA THR A 421 17.01 -11.30 -9.48
C THR A 421 16.15 -11.98 -8.41
N PHE A 422 16.68 -12.02 -7.19
CA PHE A 422 15.97 -12.44 -5.99
C PHE A 422 15.47 -11.17 -5.29
N SER A 423 14.21 -11.13 -4.81
CA SER A 423 13.70 -9.93 -4.11
C SER A 423 13.13 -10.29 -2.74
N ILE A 424 13.43 -9.49 -1.71
CA ILE A 424 13.05 -9.77 -0.33
C ILE A 424 12.60 -8.50 0.38
N ALA A 425 11.52 -8.63 1.17
CA ALA A 425 11.01 -7.54 1.99
C ALA A 425 11.80 -7.36 3.30
N MET A 426 12.15 -6.10 3.62
CA MET A 426 12.68 -5.70 4.93
C MET A 426 11.57 -5.55 6.00
N GLY A 427 11.98 -5.30 7.25
CA GLY A 427 11.06 -5.08 8.38
C GLY A 427 10.70 -6.30 9.23
N PHE A 428 11.30 -7.46 8.93
CA PHE A 428 11.10 -8.71 9.66
C PHE A 428 12.40 -9.17 10.35
N GLY A 429 12.32 -10.23 11.14
CA GLY A 429 13.45 -10.82 11.87
C GLY A 429 13.92 -9.98 13.05
N ARG A 430 13.03 -9.16 13.61
CA ARG A 430 13.30 -8.37 14.81
C ARG A 430 13.48 -9.27 16.01
N LYS A 431 14.50 -8.98 16.82
CA LYS A 431 14.80 -9.69 18.07
C LYS A 431 13.99 -9.12 19.24
N ARG A 432 13.56 -7.86 19.14
CA ARG A 432 12.74 -7.14 20.11
C ARG A 432 11.68 -6.32 19.39
N ALA A 433 10.63 -6.98 18.94
CA ALA A 433 9.48 -6.29 18.37
C ALA A 433 8.25 -6.33 19.29
N GLY A 434 8.37 -6.86 20.51
CA GLY A 434 7.23 -7.06 21.41
C GLY A 434 6.54 -8.42 21.22
N THR A 435 5.29 -8.52 21.63
CA THR A 435 4.55 -9.79 21.77
C THR A 435 4.35 -10.52 20.44
N PHE A 436 4.05 -9.80 19.37
CA PHE A 436 3.61 -10.43 18.12
C PHE A 436 4.71 -10.55 17.07
N GLY A 437 5.63 -9.57 17.02
CA GLY A 437 6.61 -9.45 15.95
C GLY A 437 7.98 -10.10 16.23
N THR A 438 8.25 -10.51 17.47
CA THR A 438 9.58 -11.01 17.86
C THR A 438 9.87 -12.37 17.23
N GLY A 439 11.00 -12.47 16.51
CA GLY A 439 11.41 -13.70 15.82
C GLY A 439 10.59 -14.02 14.56
N VAL A 440 9.73 -13.10 14.12
CA VAL A 440 8.88 -13.30 12.94
C VAL A 440 9.65 -12.95 11.66
N GLY A 441 9.83 -13.96 10.79
CA GLY A 441 10.56 -13.81 9.54
C GLY A 441 12.08 -13.68 9.73
N VAL A 442 12.74 -13.06 8.76
CA VAL A 442 14.21 -13.01 8.64
C VAL A 442 14.68 -11.57 8.47
N ASN A 443 15.75 -11.18 9.19
CA ASN A 443 16.32 -9.84 9.10
C ASN A 443 17.27 -9.73 7.90
N VAL A 444 17.00 -8.76 7.02
CA VAL A 444 17.78 -8.52 5.80
C VAL A 444 18.62 -7.24 5.85
N PHE A 445 18.44 -6.37 6.86
CA PHE A 445 19.26 -5.15 7.00
C PHE A 445 20.78 -5.41 7.02
N PRO A 446 21.32 -6.53 7.54
CA PRO A 446 22.74 -6.84 7.42
C PRO A 446 23.28 -6.90 5.97
N PHE A 447 22.41 -7.10 4.98
CA PHE A 447 22.75 -7.12 3.55
C PHE A 447 22.67 -5.75 2.88
N THR A 448 22.22 -4.71 3.59
CA THR A 448 22.31 -3.33 3.11
C THR A 448 23.73 -2.78 3.36
N THR A 449 24.16 -1.83 2.52
CA THR A 449 25.49 -1.18 2.64
C THR A 449 25.39 0.31 2.39
N PHE A 450 26.40 1.05 2.83
CA PHE A 450 26.59 2.46 2.54
C PHE A 450 27.74 2.62 1.53
N LYS A 451 27.43 3.17 0.35
CA LYS A 451 28.40 3.33 -0.73
C LYS A 451 28.05 4.57 -1.56
N ASP A 452 29.08 5.27 -2.06
CA ASP A 452 28.90 6.47 -2.87
C ASP A 452 27.93 7.48 -2.23
N ASP A 453 28.10 7.71 -0.92
CA ASP A 453 27.34 8.63 -0.07
C ASP A 453 25.83 8.32 0.13
N HIS A 454 25.37 7.10 -0.17
CA HIS A 454 23.99 6.68 0.05
C HIS A 454 23.87 5.20 0.46
N PHE A 455 22.70 4.81 0.98
CA PHE A 455 22.39 3.40 1.23
C PHE A 455 22.04 2.66 -0.08
N GLU A 456 22.71 1.53 -0.31
CA GLU A 456 22.42 0.59 -1.40
C GLU A 456 21.57 -0.57 -0.87
N PHE A 457 20.46 -0.83 -1.57
CA PHE A 457 19.50 -1.91 -1.27
C PHE A 457 19.54 -3.04 -2.30
N ILE A 458 20.53 -3.03 -3.19
CA ILE A 458 20.72 -4.04 -4.23
C ILE A 458 22.09 -4.69 -4.03
N CYS A 459 22.11 -5.99 -3.73
CA CYS A 459 23.33 -6.77 -3.62
C CYS A 459 23.61 -7.45 -4.97
N GLN A 460 24.73 -7.10 -5.60
CA GLN A 460 25.19 -7.76 -6.82
C GLN A 460 26.06 -8.99 -6.50
N GLU A 461 26.13 -9.94 -7.45
CA GLU A 461 27.00 -11.11 -7.38
C GLU A 461 26.75 -12.01 -6.16
N ILE A 462 25.47 -12.22 -5.82
CA ILE A 462 25.11 -13.12 -4.72
C ILE A 462 25.33 -14.59 -5.10
N GLN A 463 25.68 -15.40 -4.11
CA GLN A 463 25.71 -16.85 -4.24
C GLN A 463 24.46 -17.44 -3.60
N VAL A 464 23.82 -18.39 -4.29
CA VAL A 464 22.57 -19.01 -3.83
C VAL A 464 22.76 -20.52 -3.76
N ARG A 465 22.50 -21.09 -2.58
CA ARG A 465 22.55 -22.54 -2.35
C ARG A 465 21.22 -23.04 -1.77
N PRO A 466 20.48 -23.89 -2.49
CA PRO A 466 19.27 -24.52 -1.95
C PRO A 466 19.61 -25.47 -0.78
N LEU A 467 18.79 -25.44 0.27
CA LEU A 467 18.94 -26.29 1.47
C LEU A 467 17.86 -27.38 1.52
N ASN A 468 18.10 -28.46 2.26
CA ASN A 468 17.15 -29.55 2.49
C ASN A 468 16.20 -29.26 3.67
N ARG A 469 15.66 -28.04 3.74
CA ARG A 469 14.68 -27.60 4.76
C ARG A 469 13.58 -26.81 4.07
N PHE A 470 12.34 -26.93 4.56
CA PHE A 470 11.17 -26.28 3.98
C PHE A 470 10.37 -25.52 5.04
N LYS A 471 9.82 -24.35 4.67
CA LYS A 471 8.76 -23.66 5.38
C LYS A 471 7.45 -23.85 4.62
N LYS A 472 6.39 -24.20 5.33
CA LYS A 472 5.02 -24.06 4.81
C LYS A 472 4.62 -22.60 5.01
N PHE A 473 4.14 -21.93 3.96
CA PHE A 473 3.67 -20.55 4.10
C PHE A 473 2.22 -20.48 4.57
N ALA A 474 1.93 -19.49 5.42
CA ALA A 474 0.57 -19.13 5.79
C ALA A 474 0.03 -18.26 4.66
N LEU A 475 -0.72 -18.91 3.76
CA LEU A 475 -1.32 -18.27 2.59
C LEU A 475 -2.81 -18.07 2.84
N ILE A 476 -3.36 -16.94 2.44
CA ILE A 476 -4.83 -16.74 2.46
C ILE A 476 -5.49 -17.27 1.17
N GLN A 477 -4.72 -17.40 0.10
CA GLN A 477 -5.17 -17.95 -1.18
C GLN A 477 -4.20 -19.04 -1.66
N THR A 478 -4.72 -20.15 -2.18
CA THR A 478 -3.91 -21.27 -2.71
C THR A 478 -3.98 -21.43 -4.20
N GLU A 479 -5.11 -21.06 -4.79
CA GLU A 479 -5.35 -21.20 -6.22
C GLU A 479 -5.11 -19.86 -6.90
N ASP A 480 -4.11 -19.81 -7.76
CA ASP A 480 -3.66 -18.57 -8.38
C ASP A 480 -4.32 -18.31 -9.74
N LEU A 481 -5.06 -19.28 -10.30
CA LEU A 481 -5.68 -19.21 -11.62
C LEU A 481 -7.21 -19.13 -11.55
N LEU A 482 -7.81 -18.45 -12.54
CA LEU A 482 -9.27 -18.33 -12.67
C LEU A 482 -9.96 -19.59 -13.21
N HIS A 483 -9.23 -20.51 -13.87
CA HIS A 483 -9.78 -21.71 -14.50
C HIS A 483 -10.97 -21.42 -15.44
N ASN A 484 -10.91 -20.32 -16.20
CA ASN A 484 -11.97 -19.84 -17.08
C ASN A 484 -13.35 -19.64 -16.42
N ARG A 485 -13.39 -19.44 -15.09
CA ARG A 485 -14.63 -19.18 -14.36
C ARG A 485 -15.05 -17.72 -14.54
N PRO A 486 -16.34 -17.42 -14.81
CA PRO A 486 -16.84 -16.06 -15.03
C PRO A 486 -17.04 -15.28 -13.71
N ILE A 487 -16.06 -15.34 -12.80
CA ILE A 487 -16.13 -14.68 -11.49
C ILE A 487 -15.45 -13.32 -11.47
N LEU A 488 -14.46 -13.11 -12.34
CA LEU A 488 -13.78 -11.84 -12.55
C LEU A 488 -13.80 -11.59 -14.06
N LEU A 489 -14.48 -10.51 -14.46
CA LEU A 489 -14.71 -10.19 -15.86
C LEU A 489 -13.91 -8.96 -16.29
N GLU A 490 -13.37 -9.04 -17.49
CA GLU A 490 -12.64 -7.97 -18.17
C GLU A 490 -13.44 -7.51 -19.39
N THR A 491 -13.13 -6.32 -19.90
CA THR A 491 -13.69 -5.80 -21.15
C THR A 491 -12.68 -4.87 -21.82
N THR A 492 -12.88 -4.57 -23.09
CA THR A 492 -12.05 -3.60 -23.83
C THR A 492 -12.79 -2.28 -24.06
N LEU A 493 -12.06 -1.23 -24.42
CA LEU A 493 -12.68 0.03 -24.85
C LEU A 493 -13.63 -0.15 -26.05
N ALA A 494 -13.21 -0.97 -27.02
CA ALA A 494 -14.01 -1.25 -28.20
C ALA A 494 -15.31 -1.98 -27.87
N GLU A 495 -15.31 -2.86 -26.87
CA GLU A 495 -16.52 -3.52 -26.38
C GLU A 495 -17.44 -2.56 -25.62
N ILE A 496 -16.88 -1.65 -24.82
CA ILE A 496 -17.66 -0.62 -24.12
C ILE A 496 -18.40 0.28 -25.13
N ASP A 497 -17.78 0.60 -26.27
CA ASP A 497 -18.38 1.41 -27.32
C ASP A 497 -19.41 0.66 -28.16
N LYS A 498 -19.24 -0.66 -28.32
CA LYS A 498 -20.17 -1.55 -29.04
C LYS A 498 -21.31 -2.06 -28.17
N ALA A 499 -21.19 -1.93 -26.84
CA ALA A 499 -22.19 -2.37 -25.90
C ALA A 499 -23.46 -1.49 -26.07
N ASP A 500 -24.29 -1.88 -27.03
CA ASP A 500 -25.74 -1.85 -26.86
C ASP A 500 -26.03 -2.51 -25.50
N HIS A 501 -26.96 -2.00 -24.70
CA HIS A 501 -27.21 -2.32 -23.28
C HIS A 501 -27.49 -3.81 -22.93
N THR A 502 -27.21 -4.72 -23.84
CA THR A 502 -27.26 -6.18 -23.75
C THR A 502 -26.08 -6.76 -22.97
N VAL A 503 -25.99 -6.46 -21.67
CA VAL A 503 -25.61 -7.56 -20.77
C VAL A 503 -26.68 -8.63 -21.01
N GLN A 504 -26.29 -9.87 -21.33
CA GLN A 504 -27.26 -10.97 -21.32
C GLN A 504 -27.78 -11.07 -19.88
N GLU A 505 -28.82 -10.31 -19.55
CA GLU A 505 -29.66 -10.59 -18.40
C GLU A 505 -30.27 -11.95 -18.71
N HIS A 506 -29.66 -12.97 -18.14
CA HIS A 506 -30.30 -14.26 -18.08
C HIS A 506 -31.62 -14.03 -17.32
N ASN A 507 -32.73 -14.04 -18.06
CA ASN A 507 -34.06 -13.87 -17.50
C ASN A 507 -34.44 -15.14 -16.73
N TYR A 508 -33.86 -15.29 -15.54
CA TYR A 508 -34.12 -16.36 -14.61
C TYR A 508 -35.47 -16.18 -13.88
N ASP A 509 -36.16 -15.05 -14.08
CA ASP A 509 -37.44 -14.76 -13.41
C ASP A 509 -38.54 -15.75 -13.83
N ALA A 510 -38.42 -16.38 -15.01
CA ALA A 510 -39.34 -17.41 -15.49
C ALA A 510 -39.27 -18.75 -14.72
N MET A 511 -38.23 -18.97 -13.89
CA MET A 511 -37.97 -20.24 -13.19
C MET A 511 -38.04 -20.16 -11.65
N VAL A 512 -38.55 -19.05 -11.10
CA VAL A 512 -38.56 -18.83 -9.65
C VAL A 512 -39.83 -19.37 -9.02
N ILE A 513 -39.67 -20.30 -8.08
CA ILE A 513 -40.78 -20.94 -7.35
C ILE A 513 -41.40 -20.07 -6.24
N TRP A 514 -40.90 -18.86 -6.00
CA TRP A 514 -41.35 -17.95 -4.94
C TRP A 514 -41.21 -16.47 -5.32
N HIS A 515 -42.03 -15.60 -4.73
CA HIS A 515 -42.20 -14.20 -5.16
C HIS A 515 -41.10 -13.22 -4.70
N GLY A 516 -40.03 -13.71 -4.07
CA GLY A 516 -38.94 -12.89 -3.54
C GLY A 516 -39.36 -11.95 -2.39
N HIS A 517 -38.41 -11.14 -1.94
CA HIS A 517 -38.64 -10.10 -0.93
C HIS A 517 -38.83 -8.73 -1.60
N LYS A 518 -39.72 -7.91 -1.05
CA LYS A 518 -39.86 -6.49 -1.43
C LYS A 518 -39.22 -5.61 -0.36
N PHE A 519 -38.33 -4.71 -0.78
CA PHE A 519 -37.63 -3.77 0.10
C PHE A 519 -38.15 -2.37 -0.18
N GLU A 520 -39.22 -1.96 0.51
CA GLU A 520 -39.96 -0.73 0.17
C GLU A 520 -39.26 0.56 0.61
N LYS A 521 -38.59 0.55 1.77
CA LYS A 521 -38.01 1.77 2.36
C LYS A 521 -36.58 2.02 1.90
N HIS A 522 -35.73 1.02 2.08
CA HIS A 522 -34.30 1.07 1.76
C HIS A 522 -33.89 -0.25 1.15
N LYS A 523 -32.91 -0.21 0.25
CA LYS A 523 -32.24 -1.39 -0.29
C LYS A 523 -30.73 -1.12 -0.34
N TRP A 524 -30.03 -1.60 0.69
CA TRP A 524 -28.60 -1.40 0.80
C TRP A 524 -27.83 -2.25 -0.21
N GLU A 525 -27.06 -1.59 -1.08
CA GLU A 525 -26.22 -2.25 -2.08
C GLU A 525 -24.82 -1.65 -2.10
N MET A 526 -23.90 -2.39 -2.71
CA MET A 526 -22.51 -1.99 -2.87
C MET A 526 -22.06 -2.20 -4.32
N ALA A 527 -21.31 -1.25 -4.87
CA ALA A 527 -20.64 -1.38 -6.14
C ALA A 527 -19.12 -1.38 -5.95
N ILE A 528 -18.41 -2.23 -6.70
CA ILE A 528 -16.94 -2.32 -6.65
C ILE A 528 -16.38 -2.16 -8.07
N ASP A 529 -15.63 -1.09 -8.31
CA ASP A 529 -14.95 -0.86 -9.59
C ASP A 529 -13.59 -1.57 -9.64
N LEU A 530 -13.52 -2.69 -10.36
CA LEU A 530 -12.29 -3.47 -10.52
C LEU A 530 -11.22 -2.74 -11.33
N ASN A 531 -11.58 -1.70 -12.08
CA ASN A 531 -10.62 -0.86 -12.79
C ASN A 531 -9.90 0.14 -11.87
N LYS A 532 -10.54 0.52 -10.75
CA LYS A 532 -9.94 1.36 -9.71
C LYS A 532 -9.21 0.54 -8.64
N CYS A 533 -9.68 -0.68 -8.36
CA CYS A 533 -9.10 -1.53 -7.33
C CYS A 533 -7.65 -1.93 -7.64
N ILE A 534 -6.70 -1.41 -6.86
CA ILE A 534 -5.28 -1.74 -7.00
C ILE A 534 -4.84 -2.97 -6.20
N GLY A 535 -5.70 -3.50 -5.32
CA GLY A 535 -5.35 -4.66 -4.48
C GLY A 535 -4.57 -4.35 -3.20
N CYS A 536 -4.50 -3.09 -2.76
CA CYS A 536 -3.70 -2.63 -1.60
C CYS A 536 -4.10 -3.22 -0.24
N GLY A 537 -5.33 -3.75 -0.10
CA GLY A 537 -5.76 -4.45 1.11
C GLY A 537 -6.10 -3.58 2.32
N ALA A 538 -6.04 -2.25 2.23
CA ALA A 538 -6.46 -1.34 3.31
C ALA A 538 -7.91 -1.57 3.77
N CYS A 539 -8.78 -2.04 2.87
CA CYS A 539 -10.15 -2.40 3.17
C CYS A 539 -10.28 -3.65 4.06
N ILE A 540 -9.32 -4.58 4.02
CA ILE A 540 -9.27 -5.76 4.90
C ILE A 540 -9.04 -5.32 6.35
N VAL A 541 -7.95 -4.59 6.60
CA VAL A 541 -7.58 -4.10 7.94
C VAL A 541 -8.65 -3.15 8.51
N ALA A 542 -9.21 -2.26 7.68
CA ALA A 542 -10.29 -1.40 8.13
C ALA A 542 -11.54 -2.18 8.56
N CYS A 543 -11.86 -3.28 7.84
CA CYS A 543 -12.97 -4.16 8.23
C CYS A 543 -12.68 -4.86 9.55
N GLU A 544 -11.44 -5.26 9.80
CA GLU A 544 -11.01 -5.91 11.05
C GLU A 544 -11.14 -5.00 12.26
N VAL A 545 -10.56 -3.80 12.16
CA VAL A 545 -10.58 -2.81 13.23
C VAL A 545 -12.01 -2.37 13.51
N GLU A 546 -12.78 -2.00 12.48
CA GLU A 546 -14.15 -1.52 12.64
C GLU A 546 -15.08 -2.56 13.26
N ASN A 547 -14.92 -3.83 12.88
CA ASN A 547 -15.86 -4.88 13.23
C ASN A 547 -15.31 -5.85 14.27
N ASN A 548 -14.33 -5.46 15.09
CA ASN A 548 -13.77 -6.28 16.18
C ASN A 548 -13.39 -7.70 15.74
N ILE A 549 -12.85 -7.83 14.53
CA ILE A 549 -12.43 -9.15 14.02
C ILE A 549 -11.18 -9.58 14.79
N PRO A 550 -11.14 -10.79 15.36
CA PRO A 550 -9.97 -11.26 16.07
C PRO A 550 -8.83 -11.58 15.10
N VAL A 551 -7.60 -11.32 15.54
CA VAL A 551 -6.40 -11.73 14.79
C VAL A 551 -6.12 -13.22 15.01
N VAL A 552 -5.73 -13.92 13.94
CA VAL A 552 -5.41 -15.35 13.96
C VAL A 552 -3.93 -15.60 13.67
N GLY A 553 -3.29 -16.38 14.55
CA GLY A 553 -1.87 -16.74 14.41
C GLY A 553 -1.55 -17.62 13.19
N GLU A 554 -0.27 -17.64 12.78
CA GLU A 554 0.25 -18.33 11.58
C GLU A 554 -0.24 -19.80 11.47
N GLU A 555 -0.23 -20.54 12.59
CA GLU A 555 -0.64 -21.95 12.64
C GLU A 555 -2.10 -22.18 12.22
N GLU A 556 -3.00 -21.29 12.61
CA GLU A 556 -4.43 -21.41 12.32
C GLU A 556 -4.75 -20.85 10.92
N VAL A 557 -3.97 -19.90 10.40
CA VAL A 557 -4.02 -19.51 8.99
C VAL A 557 -3.60 -20.69 8.08
N HIS A 558 -2.58 -21.49 8.44
CA HIS A 558 -2.26 -22.72 7.70
C HIS A 558 -3.43 -23.72 7.62
N ARG A 559 -4.34 -23.67 8.61
CA ARG A 559 -5.53 -24.50 8.69
C ARG A 559 -6.76 -23.88 8.02
N ARG A 560 -6.60 -22.73 7.33
CA ARG A 560 -7.68 -22.02 6.62
C ARG A 560 -8.75 -21.48 7.56
N ARG A 561 -8.30 -20.88 8.66
CA ARG A 561 -9.15 -20.36 9.73
C ARG A 561 -8.88 -18.88 9.99
N GLU A 562 -8.32 -18.18 9.01
CA GLU A 562 -8.16 -16.73 9.02
C GLU A 562 -9.53 -16.05 9.18
N MET A 563 -9.60 -14.93 9.91
CA MET A 563 -10.87 -14.32 10.27
C MET A 563 -11.27 -13.11 9.41
N HIS A 564 -10.73 -12.96 8.20
CA HIS A 564 -11.08 -11.85 7.32
C HIS A 564 -12.51 -11.93 6.77
N TRP A 565 -13.34 -10.92 7.04
CA TRP A 565 -14.71 -10.81 6.50
C TRP A 565 -14.76 -10.40 5.04
N MET A 566 -13.68 -9.83 4.55
CA MET A 566 -13.43 -9.58 3.15
C MET A 566 -12.00 -9.98 2.82
N ARG A 567 -11.78 -10.48 1.62
CA ARG A 567 -10.46 -10.84 1.09
C ARG A 567 -10.26 -10.17 -0.26
N ILE A 568 -9.02 -9.99 -0.67
CA ILE A 568 -8.71 -9.58 -2.04
C ILE A 568 -8.12 -10.79 -2.75
N ASP A 569 -8.91 -11.37 -3.64
CA ASP A 569 -8.47 -12.48 -4.50
C ASP A 569 -7.54 -11.93 -5.59
N ARG A 570 -6.45 -12.65 -5.89
CA ARG A 570 -5.43 -12.26 -6.90
C ARG A 570 -5.24 -13.37 -7.91
N TYR A 571 -5.47 -13.07 -9.18
CA TYR A 571 -5.35 -14.06 -10.25
C TYR A 571 -4.25 -13.70 -11.25
N TYR A 572 -3.49 -14.71 -11.68
CA TYR A 572 -2.55 -14.61 -12.80
C TYR A 572 -3.25 -15.00 -14.10
N LYS A 573 -3.03 -14.21 -15.16
CA LYS A 573 -3.49 -14.47 -16.52
C LYS A 573 -2.32 -14.31 -17.50
N GLY A 574 -2.16 -15.28 -18.41
CA GLY A 574 -1.06 -15.28 -19.38
C GLY A 574 0.14 -16.13 -18.94
N GLU A 575 1.32 -15.83 -19.48
CA GLU A 575 2.54 -16.59 -19.23
C GLU A 575 3.07 -16.36 -17.82
N LEU A 576 3.58 -17.40 -17.16
CA LEU A 576 4.10 -17.32 -15.78
C LEU A 576 5.31 -16.39 -15.63
N GLU A 577 6.06 -16.18 -16.71
CA GLU A 577 7.24 -15.31 -16.70
C GLU A 577 6.85 -13.82 -16.67
N ASN A 578 5.72 -13.44 -17.27
CA ASN A 578 5.19 -12.07 -17.23
C ASN A 578 3.65 -12.05 -17.22
N PRO A 579 3.00 -12.54 -16.13
CA PRO A 579 1.56 -12.64 -16.09
C PRO A 579 0.93 -11.30 -15.79
N ARG A 580 -0.28 -11.08 -16.33
CA ARG A 580 -1.16 -10.02 -15.86
C ARG A 580 -1.76 -10.41 -14.53
N ILE A 581 -1.95 -9.41 -13.66
CA ILE A 581 -2.48 -9.60 -12.31
C ILE A 581 -3.84 -8.91 -12.20
N LEU A 582 -4.81 -9.67 -11.70
CA LEU A 582 -6.18 -9.21 -11.53
C LEU A 582 -6.56 -9.30 -10.06
N TYR A 583 -7.21 -8.26 -9.55
CA TYR A 583 -7.65 -8.18 -8.16
C TYR A 583 -9.16 -8.13 -8.08
N GLN A 584 -9.72 -8.88 -7.14
CA GLN A 584 -11.15 -8.84 -6.84
C GLN A 584 -11.39 -8.88 -5.33
N PRO A 585 -11.89 -7.78 -4.74
CA PRO A 585 -12.38 -7.82 -3.37
C PRO A 585 -13.62 -8.72 -3.28
N MET A 586 -13.54 -9.76 -2.45
CA MET A 586 -14.60 -10.73 -2.22
C MET A 586 -15.04 -10.67 -0.75
N LEU A 587 -16.32 -10.35 -0.55
CA LEU A 587 -16.97 -10.20 0.76
C LEU A 587 -18.34 -10.86 0.74
N CYS A 588 -19.08 -10.81 1.86
CA CYS A 588 -20.49 -11.19 1.85
C CYS A 588 -21.27 -10.35 0.85
N GLN A 589 -21.88 -11.03 -0.12
CA GLN A 589 -22.62 -10.42 -1.20
C GLN A 589 -24.02 -9.93 -0.80
N GLN A 590 -24.43 -10.11 0.47
CA GLN A 590 -25.79 -9.85 0.99
C GLN A 590 -26.89 -10.31 0.02
N CYS A 591 -26.82 -11.58 -0.37
CA CYS A 591 -27.76 -12.21 -1.28
C CYS A 591 -29.21 -12.05 -0.81
N ASP A 592 -30.13 -11.69 -1.73
CA ASP A 592 -31.57 -11.66 -1.43
C ASP A 592 -32.13 -13.09 -1.36
N ASN A 593 -31.63 -13.97 -2.23
CA ASN A 593 -31.93 -15.40 -2.20
C ASN A 593 -30.78 -16.12 -1.48
N ALA A 594 -30.57 -15.80 -0.20
CA ALA A 594 -29.42 -16.27 0.56
C ALA A 594 -29.47 -17.78 0.87
N SER A 595 -28.68 -18.56 0.14
CA SER A 595 -28.51 -20.00 0.40
C SER A 595 -28.01 -20.30 1.82
N CYS A 596 -27.23 -19.39 2.40
CA CYS A 596 -26.68 -19.52 3.75
C CYS A 596 -27.70 -19.30 4.86
N GLU A 597 -28.85 -18.69 4.57
CA GLU A 597 -29.94 -18.45 5.53
C GLU A 597 -30.80 -19.70 5.73
N SER A 598 -31.29 -20.30 4.64
CA SER A 598 -32.21 -21.45 4.68
C SER A 598 -31.65 -22.70 5.36
N VAL A 599 -30.32 -22.80 5.50
CA VAL A 599 -29.63 -23.94 6.13
C VAL A 599 -29.34 -23.73 7.62
N CYS A 600 -29.71 -22.59 8.20
CA CYS A 600 -29.48 -22.33 9.61
C CYS A 600 -30.63 -22.90 10.47
N PRO A 601 -30.42 -23.95 11.27
CA PRO A 601 -31.51 -24.61 12.00
C PRO A 601 -32.09 -23.77 13.15
N VAL A 602 -31.39 -22.69 13.53
CA VAL A 602 -31.75 -21.84 14.68
C VAL A 602 -32.08 -20.41 14.29
N LEU A 603 -32.14 -20.11 12.98
CA LEU A 603 -32.42 -18.78 12.44
C LEU A 603 -31.44 -17.70 12.95
N ALA A 604 -30.17 -18.06 13.11
CA ALA A 604 -29.10 -17.11 13.45
C ALA A 604 -28.67 -16.23 12.27
N THR A 605 -29.14 -16.54 11.07
CA THR A 605 -28.98 -15.70 9.89
C THR A 605 -30.33 -15.53 9.24
N ILE A 606 -30.72 -14.28 8.97
CA ILE A 606 -32.05 -13.91 8.43
C ILE A 606 -31.92 -12.71 7.49
N GLN A 607 -32.87 -12.51 6.59
CA GLN A 607 -32.95 -11.28 5.79
C GLN A 607 -33.65 -10.15 6.56
N SER A 608 -33.08 -8.94 6.54
CA SER A 608 -33.71 -7.74 7.10
C SER A 608 -34.73 -7.13 6.13
N SER A 609 -35.56 -6.21 6.62
CA SER A 609 -36.53 -5.46 5.79
C SER A 609 -35.89 -4.49 4.80
N ASP A 610 -34.59 -4.20 4.94
CA ASP A 610 -33.81 -3.31 4.07
C ASP A 610 -32.74 -4.03 3.23
N GLY A 611 -32.86 -5.36 3.11
CA GLY A 611 -32.06 -6.16 2.18
C GLY A 611 -30.69 -6.60 2.69
N LEU A 612 -30.42 -6.46 3.99
CA LEU A 612 -29.21 -6.98 4.61
C LEU A 612 -29.42 -8.43 5.03
N ASN A 613 -28.45 -9.28 4.73
CA ASN A 613 -28.38 -10.57 5.39
C ASN A 613 -27.85 -10.34 6.81
N MET A 614 -28.64 -10.56 7.85
CA MET A 614 -28.24 -10.34 9.24
C MET A 614 -27.55 -11.59 9.78
N GLN A 615 -26.41 -11.43 10.47
CA GLN A 615 -25.79 -12.50 11.26
C GLN A 615 -25.97 -12.16 12.74
N ILE A 616 -26.85 -12.90 13.41
CA ILE A 616 -27.16 -12.74 14.83
C ILE A 616 -26.22 -13.65 15.61
N TYR A 617 -25.15 -13.06 16.16
CA TYR A 617 -24.03 -13.80 16.75
C TYR A 617 -24.46 -14.69 17.93
N ASN A 618 -25.25 -14.15 18.86
CA ASN A 618 -25.71 -14.84 20.08
C ASN A 618 -26.71 -15.98 19.82
N ARG A 619 -27.31 -16.05 18.62
CA ARG A 619 -28.20 -17.15 18.24
C ARG A 619 -27.47 -18.30 17.56
N CYS A 620 -26.25 -18.07 17.09
CA CYS A 620 -25.48 -19.07 16.36
C CYS A 620 -25.04 -20.21 17.29
N VAL A 621 -25.42 -21.45 16.96
CA VAL A 621 -25.02 -22.66 17.69
C VAL A 621 -23.85 -23.40 17.04
N GLY A 622 -23.19 -22.78 16.05
CA GLY A 622 -21.95 -23.29 15.49
C GLY A 622 -22.03 -24.54 14.61
N THR A 623 -23.16 -24.80 13.95
CA THR A 623 -23.28 -25.94 13.02
C THR A 623 -22.40 -25.81 11.78
N ARG A 624 -21.99 -24.58 11.43
CA ARG A 624 -21.15 -24.20 10.28
C ARG A 624 -21.75 -24.45 8.90
N PHE A 625 -22.98 -24.97 8.81
CA PHE A 625 -23.58 -25.32 7.51
C PHE A 625 -23.78 -24.10 6.59
N CYS A 626 -24.02 -22.92 7.16
CA CYS A 626 -24.13 -21.68 6.41
C CYS A 626 -22.85 -21.32 5.62
N ALA A 627 -21.66 -21.72 6.09
CA ALA A 627 -20.42 -21.52 5.35
C ALA A 627 -20.31 -22.49 4.16
N ASN A 628 -20.72 -23.75 4.33
CA ASN A 628 -20.70 -24.73 3.24
C ASN A 628 -21.64 -24.29 2.10
N ASN A 629 -22.85 -23.86 2.44
CA ASN A 629 -23.86 -23.48 1.44
C ASN A 629 -23.62 -22.10 0.81
N CYS A 630 -22.83 -21.23 1.46
CA CYS A 630 -22.42 -19.95 0.87
C CYS A 630 -21.49 -20.21 -0.33
N PRO A 631 -21.87 -19.83 -1.56
CA PRO A 631 -21.05 -20.14 -2.74
C PRO A 631 -19.71 -19.39 -2.72
N TYR A 632 -19.67 -18.19 -2.13
CA TYR A 632 -18.47 -17.35 -2.06
C TYR A 632 -17.49 -17.73 -0.93
N LYS A 633 -17.91 -18.60 0.00
CA LYS A 633 -17.12 -18.99 1.19
C LYS A 633 -16.59 -17.77 1.96
N VAL A 634 -17.49 -16.85 2.31
CA VAL A 634 -17.23 -15.56 3.01
C VAL A 634 -17.84 -15.51 4.41
N ARG A 635 -18.31 -16.65 4.91
CA ARG A 635 -18.63 -16.84 6.33
C ARG A 635 -17.35 -17.33 7.03
N ARG A 636 -17.05 -16.76 8.20
CA ARG A 636 -15.86 -17.09 9.01
C ARG A 636 -16.28 -17.60 10.37
N PHE A 637 -15.58 -18.58 10.91
CA PHE A 637 -16.00 -19.29 12.11
C PHE A 637 -14.99 -19.08 13.23
N ASN A 638 -15.46 -18.66 14.39
CA ASN A 638 -14.63 -18.58 15.59
C ASN A 638 -14.36 -19.98 16.13
N TRP A 639 -13.17 -20.52 15.87
CA TRP A 639 -12.77 -21.85 16.33
C TRP A 639 -12.44 -21.86 17.82
N PHE A 640 -11.85 -20.78 18.30
CA PHE A 640 -11.40 -20.62 19.68
C PHE A 640 -12.07 -19.42 20.31
N ASP A 641 -11.88 -19.32 21.62
CA ASP A 641 -12.19 -18.11 22.35
C ASP A 641 -10.91 -17.27 22.34
N TYR A 642 -10.94 -16.11 21.69
CA TYR A 642 -9.78 -15.24 21.59
C TYR A 642 -9.70 -14.41 22.89
N PRO A 643 -8.55 -14.41 23.59
CA PRO A 643 -8.46 -13.83 24.92
C PRO A 643 -8.52 -12.29 24.88
N HIS A 644 -9.26 -11.72 25.83
CA HIS A 644 -9.43 -10.28 26.04
C HIS A 644 -8.90 -9.84 27.42
N ASN A 645 -7.82 -10.49 27.88
CA ASN A 645 -7.27 -10.28 29.22
C ASN A 645 -6.53 -8.95 29.36
N ASP A 646 -6.01 -8.41 28.26
CA ASP A 646 -5.38 -7.10 28.23
C ASP A 646 -6.45 -6.01 28.09
N LEU A 647 -6.70 -5.31 29.20
CA LEU A 647 -7.68 -4.23 29.26
C LEU A 647 -7.33 -3.05 28.35
N SER A 648 -6.04 -2.80 28.11
CA SER A 648 -5.59 -1.74 27.21
C SER A 648 -5.89 -2.10 25.76
N ALA A 649 -5.66 -3.35 25.37
CA ALA A 649 -6.01 -3.84 24.03
C ALA A 649 -7.52 -3.78 23.78
N ASN A 650 -8.34 -3.97 24.81
CA ASN A 650 -9.80 -3.90 24.70
C ASN A 650 -10.33 -2.49 24.39
N LEU A 651 -9.55 -1.43 24.62
CA LEU A 651 -9.94 -0.05 24.26
C LEU A 651 -10.04 0.18 22.75
N ILE A 652 -9.41 -0.69 21.94
CA ILE A 652 -9.47 -0.65 20.48
C ILE A 652 -10.82 -1.17 19.96
N LEU A 653 -11.51 -2.00 20.76
CA LEU A 653 -12.75 -2.64 20.33
C LEU A 653 -13.86 -1.60 20.17
N ASN A 654 -14.49 -1.61 18.99
CA ASN A 654 -15.66 -0.81 18.69
C ASN A 654 -16.81 -1.18 19.64
N PRO A 655 -17.32 -0.23 20.46
CA PRO A 655 -18.38 -0.53 21.43
C PRO A 655 -19.73 -0.85 20.78
N ASP A 656 -19.93 -0.46 19.51
CA ASP A 656 -21.18 -0.68 18.78
C ASP A 656 -21.22 -2.03 18.06
N VAL A 657 -20.14 -2.83 18.13
CA VAL A 657 -20.04 -4.15 17.50
C VAL A 657 -19.81 -5.22 18.55
N THR A 658 -20.63 -6.26 18.53
CA THR A 658 -20.45 -7.43 19.41
C THR A 658 -19.06 -8.03 19.23
N VAL A 659 -18.34 -8.27 20.32
CA VAL A 659 -17.13 -9.12 20.33
C VAL A 659 -17.60 -10.57 20.39
N ARG A 660 -17.18 -11.40 19.44
CA ARG A 660 -17.72 -12.76 19.30
C ARG A 660 -16.91 -13.73 20.16
N SER A 661 -17.61 -14.69 20.76
CA SER A 661 -16.97 -15.83 21.43
C SER A 661 -16.81 -17.00 20.44
N ARG A 662 -16.14 -18.05 20.92
CA ARG A 662 -16.04 -19.36 20.28
C ARG A 662 -17.38 -19.88 19.75
N GLY A 663 -17.33 -20.59 18.63
CA GLY A 663 -18.44 -21.38 18.12
C GLY A 663 -19.44 -20.57 17.29
N VAL A 664 -19.12 -19.31 16.98
CA VAL A 664 -20.02 -18.38 16.28
C VAL A 664 -19.52 -18.12 14.86
N MET A 665 -20.45 -18.08 13.91
CA MET A 665 -20.20 -17.64 12.55
C MET A 665 -20.26 -16.11 12.42
N GLU A 666 -19.40 -15.59 11.57
CA GLU A 666 -19.28 -14.19 11.21
C GLU A 666 -19.28 -14.01 9.70
N LYS A 667 -19.49 -12.77 9.27
CA LYS A 667 -19.41 -12.34 7.88
C LYS A 667 -19.41 -10.82 7.82
N CYS A 668 -19.04 -10.25 6.68
CA CYS A 668 -19.34 -8.85 6.40
C CYS A 668 -20.84 -8.56 6.58
N THR A 669 -21.16 -7.51 7.34
CA THR A 669 -22.53 -7.06 7.63
C THR A 669 -22.89 -5.74 6.93
N PHE A 670 -22.07 -5.31 5.95
CA PHE A 670 -22.11 -3.94 5.41
C PHE A 670 -21.96 -2.86 6.50
N CYS A 671 -21.18 -3.15 7.56
CA CYS A 671 -20.99 -2.27 8.71
C CYS A 671 -22.34 -1.82 9.30
N VAL A 672 -23.21 -2.78 9.65
CA VAL A 672 -24.58 -2.54 10.13
C VAL A 672 -24.65 -1.54 11.28
N GLN A 673 -23.64 -1.49 12.15
CA GLN A 673 -23.50 -0.51 13.22
C GLN A 673 -23.51 0.94 12.70
N ARG A 674 -22.88 1.20 11.55
CA ARG A 674 -22.86 2.52 10.90
C ARG A 674 -24.18 2.84 10.23
N ILE A 675 -24.79 1.83 9.59
CA ILE A 675 -26.13 1.95 8.98
C ILE A 675 -27.16 2.33 10.05
N GLU A 676 -27.20 1.60 11.17
CA GLU A 676 -28.15 1.83 12.25
C GLU A 676 -27.90 3.17 12.96
N ALA A 677 -26.64 3.57 13.19
CA ALA A 677 -26.33 4.87 13.77
C ALA A 677 -26.90 6.04 12.94
N VAL A 678 -26.73 5.99 11.61
CA VAL A 678 -27.26 7.01 10.70
C VAL A 678 -28.79 6.92 10.58
N LYS A 679 -29.38 5.72 10.49
CA LYS A 679 -30.85 5.55 10.51
C LYS A 679 -31.47 6.18 11.76
N ILE A 680 -30.87 5.94 12.94
CA ILE A 680 -31.32 6.52 14.21
C ILE A 680 -31.19 8.05 14.18
N LYS A 681 -30.07 8.58 13.68
CA LYS A 681 -29.84 10.03 13.56
C LYS A 681 -30.84 10.69 12.62
N ALA A 682 -31.00 10.17 11.40
CA ALA A 682 -31.94 10.68 10.40
C ALA A 682 -33.39 10.63 10.91
N LYS A 683 -33.77 9.56 11.62
CA LYS A 683 -35.08 9.44 12.27
C LYS A 683 -35.30 10.49 13.36
N LYS A 684 -34.29 10.77 14.20
CA LYS A 684 -34.35 11.84 15.21
C LYS A 684 -34.50 13.23 14.57
N GLU A 685 -33.77 13.47 13.48
CA GLU A 685 -33.80 14.71 12.71
C GLU A 685 -35.02 14.82 11.76
N ARG A 686 -35.84 13.76 11.66
CA ARG A 686 -37.03 13.67 10.80
C ARG A 686 -36.75 13.98 9.33
N ARG A 687 -35.63 13.47 8.81
CA ARG A 687 -35.23 13.64 7.41
C ARG A 687 -34.86 12.29 6.78
N PRO A 688 -34.86 12.19 5.44
CA PRO A 688 -34.27 11.04 4.77
C PRO A 688 -32.75 10.96 5.04
N ILE A 689 -32.23 9.76 4.86
CA ILE A 689 -30.80 9.50 4.80
C ILE A 689 -30.29 10.07 3.48
N ARG A 690 -29.15 10.74 3.50
CA ARG A 690 -28.53 11.29 2.29
C ARG A 690 -27.55 10.30 1.70
N ASP A 691 -27.37 10.32 0.38
CA ASP A 691 -26.29 9.57 -0.26
C ASP A 691 -24.94 9.93 0.37
N GLN A 692 -24.08 8.93 0.52
CA GLN A 692 -22.77 9.02 1.17
C GLN A 692 -22.77 9.46 2.65
N GLU A 693 -23.94 9.59 3.29
CA GLU A 693 -23.99 9.80 4.75
C GLU A 693 -23.56 8.55 5.53
N ILE A 694 -23.81 7.36 4.95
CA ILE A 694 -23.29 6.09 5.46
C ILE A 694 -22.10 5.69 4.60
N GLN A 695 -20.91 5.67 5.21
CA GLN A 695 -19.72 5.10 4.59
C GLN A 695 -19.29 3.87 5.39
N THR A 696 -19.25 2.72 4.72
CA THR A 696 -18.69 1.49 5.30
C THR A 696 -17.19 1.66 5.52
N ALA A 697 -16.61 0.92 6.47
CA ALA A 697 -15.18 1.02 6.77
C ALA A 697 -14.30 0.69 5.54
N CYS A 698 -14.68 -0.32 4.75
CA CYS A 698 -13.95 -0.68 3.54
C CYS A 698 -14.06 0.36 2.43
N GLN A 699 -15.19 1.09 2.33
CA GLN A 699 -15.32 2.23 1.43
C GLN A 699 -14.47 3.40 1.89
N GLN A 700 -14.61 3.82 3.14
CA GLN A 700 -13.93 5.00 3.69
C GLN A 700 -12.39 4.86 3.65
N SER A 701 -11.87 3.64 3.84
CA SER A 701 -10.43 3.38 3.84
C SER A 701 -9.83 3.12 2.45
N CYS A 702 -10.63 2.99 1.40
CA CYS A 702 -10.13 2.66 0.06
C CYS A 702 -9.52 3.91 -0.59
N PRO A 703 -8.18 4.02 -0.74
CA PRO A 703 -7.55 5.21 -1.32
C PRO A 703 -7.90 5.38 -2.81
N ALA A 704 -8.28 4.30 -3.48
CA ALA A 704 -8.65 4.31 -4.89
C ALA A 704 -10.10 4.72 -5.13
N ASP A 705 -10.92 4.87 -4.08
CA ASP A 705 -12.37 5.11 -4.20
C ASP A 705 -13.05 4.06 -5.11
N ALA A 706 -12.68 2.79 -4.89
CA ALA A 706 -13.14 1.66 -5.69
C ALA A 706 -14.46 1.05 -5.18
N ILE A 707 -14.81 1.26 -3.91
CA ILE A 707 -15.98 0.67 -3.26
C ILE A 707 -16.97 1.80 -2.98
N VAL A 708 -18.20 1.66 -3.47
CA VAL A 708 -19.29 2.61 -3.25
C VAL A 708 -20.45 1.88 -2.59
N PHE A 709 -20.89 2.35 -1.43
CA PHE A 709 -22.05 1.83 -0.73
C PHE A 709 -23.15 2.88 -0.68
N GLY A 710 -24.41 2.44 -0.74
CA GLY A 710 -25.55 3.36 -0.67
C GLY A 710 -26.90 2.65 -0.72
N ASP A 711 -27.96 3.47 -0.74
CA ASP A 711 -29.34 2.99 -0.89
C ASP A 711 -29.72 2.96 -2.38
N ALA A 712 -29.94 1.75 -2.91
CA ALA A 712 -30.33 1.56 -4.30
C ALA A 712 -31.77 1.98 -4.60
N ASN A 713 -32.61 2.21 -3.58
CA ASN A 713 -33.95 2.77 -3.77
C ASN A 713 -33.93 4.28 -3.98
N ASP A 714 -32.83 4.97 -3.65
CA ASP A 714 -32.64 6.38 -3.99
C ASP A 714 -32.11 6.48 -5.44
N PRO A 715 -32.93 6.96 -6.40
CA PRO A 715 -32.53 7.01 -7.81
C PRO A 715 -31.39 8.00 -8.09
N ASP A 716 -31.18 8.98 -7.20
CA ASP A 716 -30.14 9.99 -7.37
C ASP A 716 -28.77 9.54 -6.79
N SER A 717 -28.78 8.45 -6.03
CA SER A 717 -27.59 7.90 -5.37
C SER A 717 -26.51 7.47 -6.36
N GLN A 718 -25.25 7.50 -5.90
CA GLN A 718 -24.13 6.96 -6.69
C GLN A 718 -24.31 5.48 -7.00
N ILE A 719 -24.87 4.69 -6.07
CA ILE A 719 -25.07 3.26 -6.28
C ILE A 719 -26.09 2.98 -7.40
N ALA A 720 -27.19 3.73 -7.47
CA ALA A 720 -28.19 3.58 -8.53
C ALA A 720 -27.57 3.82 -9.93
N LYS A 721 -26.70 4.81 -10.06
CA LYS A 721 -25.96 5.10 -11.30
C LYS A 721 -24.98 3.99 -11.67
N LEU A 722 -24.25 3.45 -10.69
CA LEU A 722 -23.28 2.37 -10.93
C LEU A 722 -23.95 1.05 -11.28
N LYS A 723 -25.17 0.81 -10.79
CA LYS A 723 -26.00 -0.34 -11.16
C LYS A 723 -26.52 -0.31 -12.59
N GLU A 724 -26.47 0.82 -13.27
CA GLU A 724 -26.79 0.92 -14.70
C GLU A 724 -25.56 1.08 -15.59
N ASN A 725 -24.37 0.98 -15.01
CA ASN A 725 -23.12 1.03 -15.77
C ASN A 725 -23.04 -0.16 -16.73
N SER A 726 -22.65 0.07 -17.99
CA SER A 726 -22.51 -0.99 -18.99
C SER A 726 -21.47 -2.06 -18.63
N ARG A 727 -20.54 -1.75 -17.71
CA ARG A 727 -19.54 -2.69 -17.19
C ARG A 727 -20.07 -3.55 -16.03
N LYS A 728 -21.33 -3.40 -15.60
CA LYS A 728 -21.87 -4.13 -14.45
C LYS A 728 -21.87 -5.64 -14.67
N PHE A 729 -21.63 -6.39 -13.62
CA PHE A 729 -21.91 -7.81 -13.51
C PHE A 729 -22.03 -8.21 -12.03
N LYS A 730 -22.75 -9.28 -11.72
CA LYS A 730 -22.70 -9.91 -10.39
C LYS A 730 -22.01 -11.27 -10.48
N VAL A 731 -21.40 -11.68 -9.38
CA VAL A 731 -20.60 -12.91 -9.34
C VAL A 731 -21.52 -14.11 -9.08
N LEU A 732 -21.42 -15.14 -9.91
CA LEU A 732 -22.23 -16.36 -9.86
C LEU A 732 -23.74 -16.12 -10.02
N GLU A 733 -24.13 -15.27 -10.98
CA GLU A 733 -25.55 -14.98 -11.29
C GLU A 733 -26.35 -16.24 -11.66
N GLU A 734 -25.69 -17.26 -12.22
CA GLU A 734 -26.28 -18.53 -12.61
C GLU A 734 -26.87 -19.31 -11.42
N LEU A 735 -26.43 -19.04 -10.19
CA LEU A 735 -26.99 -19.64 -8.98
C LEU A 735 -28.27 -18.94 -8.50
N TYR A 736 -28.62 -17.82 -9.11
CA TYR A 736 -29.79 -17.00 -8.81
C TYR A 736 -29.92 -16.62 -7.31
N VAL A 737 -28.78 -16.43 -6.64
CA VAL A 737 -28.72 -15.99 -5.23
C VAL A 737 -29.01 -14.48 -5.07
N LYS A 738 -29.20 -13.75 -6.18
CA LYS A 738 -29.45 -12.30 -6.23
C LYS A 738 -28.50 -11.48 -5.33
N PRO A 739 -27.20 -11.39 -5.66
CA PRO A 739 -26.23 -10.57 -4.92
C PRO A 739 -26.65 -9.10 -4.84
N SER A 740 -26.41 -8.46 -3.69
CA SER A 740 -26.53 -7.00 -3.48
C SER A 740 -25.20 -6.26 -3.71
N VAL A 741 -24.14 -6.99 -4.08
CA VAL A 741 -22.86 -6.41 -4.53
C VAL A 741 -22.80 -6.51 -6.06
N THR A 742 -22.56 -5.39 -6.71
CA THR A 742 -22.34 -5.29 -8.16
C THR A 742 -20.88 -4.98 -8.41
N TYR A 743 -20.26 -5.67 -9.36
CA TYR A 743 -18.88 -5.40 -9.78
C TYR A 743 -18.89 -4.69 -11.13
N LEU A 744 -17.91 -3.80 -11.36
CA LEU A 744 -17.64 -3.27 -12.69
C LEU A 744 -16.44 -3.99 -13.29
N LYS A 745 -16.57 -4.46 -14.54
CA LYS A 745 -15.50 -5.11 -15.30
C LYS A 745 -14.23 -4.27 -15.32
N LYS A 746 -13.07 -4.93 -15.21
CA LYS A 746 -11.76 -4.29 -15.41
C LYS A 746 -11.57 -4.00 -16.89
N VAL A 747 -11.05 -2.83 -17.25
CA VAL A 747 -10.87 -2.44 -18.65
C VAL A 747 -9.44 -2.74 -19.08
N GLU A 748 -9.28 -3.55 -20.11
CA GLU A 748 -8.00 -3.82 -20.74
C GLU A 748 -7.62 -2.68 -21.68
N THR A 749 -6.41 -2.14 -21.50
CA THR A 749 -5.89 -1.01 -22.30
C THR A 749 -4.56 -1.35 -23.00
N HIS A 750 -4.32 -2.64 -23.24
CA HIS A 750 -3.02 -3.13 -23.75
C HIS A 750 -2.83 -2.89 -25.26
N ASP A 751 -3.92 -2.62 -25.98
CA ASP A 751 -3.94 -2.39 -27.44
C ASP A 751 -3.85 -0.91 -27.84
N VAL A 752 -3.56 0.00 -26.89
CA VAL A 752 -3.53 1.47 -27.10
C VAL A 752 -2.12 2.01 -27.26
#